data_AF-A0AAQ4DHD5-F1
#
_entry.id   AF-A0AAQ4DHD5-F1
#
_cell.length_a   1.000
_cell.length_b   1.000
_cell.length_c   1.000
_cell.angle_alpha   90.00
_cell.angle_beta   90.00
_cell.angle_gamma   90.00
#
_symmetry.space_group_name_H-M   'P 1'
#
loop_
_entity.id
_entity.type
_entity.pdbx_description
1 polymer ?
#
loop_
_entity_poly.entity_id
_entity_poly.type
_entity_poly.pdbx_seq_one_letter_code
_entity_poly.pdbx_strand_id
1 'polypeptide(L)'
;MDARVLKLLEKSFHIPHTLVLFVLSTLFSYGYTFTEHFRRFAADASNSFSEAQLLVVFLPALAFHATHGVNFYVLRRCLVEILLFAVGTTGISVLPLLLDMCVSMVLSGACGVLWALLAKATMRHVHYHAQSTVTFIVASAYALFALLKLYGGCGILGVIFFCVMISTDTLITSTGLEDELKRSRQRVVLLNQRRYWEVLHDISEVISLLLCALYIGVEITPNVHATELGASFITYVVAVASRPQRALMQKSVLKSGSGGDDFGGDGLGSVGDSGEGGERSFQMSLRERVIDLFENPYYDLVQCSVTVSAASCLAGVLLFSAHGQQYEHPALALQTAYLAAFVTEMSIMVFAYGQRFVRIDQDNLLDLVLVVVCSALYGLQMTFLVLDLGFDSETVRRVLATMFVCTMLLRLVHFTPYAEELGRWGIGQIHRYMDSIIYTAYETGLALIKGEEDVRENIWKTVDEFMADQIRVHAGENRLELQPFCRQLLRQVVEVHSKYPGVTVAFKSRQACQTILNDVRRHIDELLRNGAMDSGEHRKMITMSIRPMSFGPGAQILPEYEDTHIVVTTSGIVKVCGEVTDNAHGALPNSASFMYFYSDGYFEDYILAPDIVGTLSIVSDEPCVTTVTAETAVNVRDTCVPSDAAAYFERAPFQLLFFFSFP
;
A
#
# COMPACT_ATOMS: atom_id res chain seq x y z
N MET A 1 13.65 17.07 -23.79
CA MET A 1 13.11 15.75 -23.40
C MET A 1 11.60 15.92 -23.27
N ASP A 2 10.79 15.04 -23.87
CA ASP A 2 9.32 15.15 -23.78
C ASP A 2 8.86 14.77 -22.35
N ALA A 3 8.01 15.60 -21.72
CA ALA A 3 7.48 15.34 -20.37
C ALA A 3 6.78 13.98 -20.25
N ARG A 4 6.28 13.45 -21.36
CA ARG A 4 5.70 12.11 -21.45
C ARG A 4 6.70 10.99 -21.16
N VAL A 5 7.96 11.16 -21.56
CA VAL A 5 9.03 10.18 -21.32
C VAL A 5 9.33 10.08 -19.83
N LEU A 6 9.30 11.21 -19.13
CA LEU A 6 9.52 11.26 -17.68
C LEU A 6 8.41 10.55 -16.90
N LYS A 7 7.15 10.75 -17.30
CA LYS A 7 6.00 10.02 -16.74
C LYS A 7 6.01 8.52 -17.08
N LEU A 8 6.55 8.14 -18.24
CA LEU A 8 6.74 6.72 -18.58
C LEU A 8 7.82 6.08 -17.71
N LEU A 9 8.93 6.77 -17.44
CA LEU A 9 9.97 6.29 -16.52
C LEU A 9 9.45 6.12 -15.10
N GLU A 10 8.68 7.08 -14.59
CA GLU A 10 8.01 6.98 -13.29
C GLU A 10 7.12 5.74 -13.20
N LYS A 11 6.28 5.53 -14.23
CA LYS A 11 5.37 4.38 -14.29
C LYS A 11 6.10 3.04 -14.41
N SER A 12 7.24 3.01 -15.10
CA SER A 12 8.02 1.79 -15.31
C SER A 12 8.89 1.41 -14.11
N PHE A 13 9.44 2.39 -13.38
CA PHE A 13 10.42 2.14 -12.31
C PHE A 13 9.88 2.38 -10.89
N HIS A 14 8.68 2.94 -10.72
CA HIS A 14 8.13 3.34 -9.43
C HIS A 14 9.05 4.28 -8.62
N ILE A 15 9.91 5.03 -9.31
CA ILE A 15 10.79 6.03 -8.71
C ILE A 15 10.13 7.41 -8.84
N PRO A 16 10.08 8.23 -7.77
CA PRO A 16 9.56 9.60 -7.85
C PRO A 16 10.25 10.40 -8.95
N HIS A 17 9.49 11.09 -9.80
CA HIS A 17 10.02 11.88 -10.92
C HIS A 17 11.00 12.98 -10.47
N THR A 18 10.85 13.49 -9.24
CA THR A 18 11.78 14.44 -8.63
C THR A 18 13.18 13.86 -8.46
N LEU A 19 13.30 12.58 -8.09
CA LEU A 19 14.57 11.88 -7.95
C LEU A 19 15.19 11.62 -9.32
N VAL A 20 14.39 11.22 -10.31
CA VAL A 20 14.86 11.04 -11.70
C VAL A 20 15.37 12.35 -12.28
N LEU A 21 14.64 13.45 -12.08
CA LEU A 21 15.08 14.78 -12.47
C LEU A 21 16.35 15.16 -11.73
N PHE A 22 16.45 14.93 -10.42
CA PHE A 22 17.66 15.20 -9.64
C PHE A 22 18.90 14.42 -10.13
N VAL A 23 18.73 13.13 -10.45
CA VAL A 23 19.81 12.30 -10.99
C VAL A 23 20.21 12.79 -12.38
N LEU A 24 19.25 13.05 -13.27
CA LEU A 24 19.53 13.63 -14.60
C LEU A 24 20.25 14.97 -14.46
N SER A 25 19.77 15.83 -13.56
CA SER A 25 20.35 17.11 -13.21
C SER A 25 21.81 16.98 -12.75
N THR A 26 22.10 16.01 -11.90
CA THR A 26 23.46 15.72 -11.42
C THR A 26 24.33 15.16 -12.55
N LEU A 27 23.79 14.32 -13.42
CA LEU A 27 24.48 13.79 -14.59
C LEU A 27 24.77 14.88 -15.62
N PHE A 28 23.86 15.84 -15.83
CA PHE A 28 24.10 17.01 -16.67
C PHE A 28 25.18 17.93 -16.08
N SER A 29 25.13 18.15 -14.76
CA SER A 29 26.18 18.85 -14.01
C SER A 29 27.53 18.14 -14.09
N TYR A 30 27.56 16.81 -14.10
CA TYR A 30 28.79 16.05 -14.28
C TYR A 30 29.27 16.13 -15.74
N GLY A 31 28.36 15.99 -16.72
CA GLY A 31 28.64 16.13 -18.15
C GLY A 31 29.17 17.51 -18.56
N TYR A 32 28.79 18.56 -17.82
CA TYR A 32 29.36 19.91 -17.94
C TYR A 32 30.90 19.91 -17.80
N THR A 33 31.47 18.99 -17.01
CA THR A 33 32.93 18.88 -16.87
C THR A 33 33.62 18.27 -18.09
N PHE A 34 32.90 17.50 -18.91
CA PHE A 34 33.48 16.73 -20.02
C PHE A 34 33.37 17.42 -21.39
N THR A 35 32.49 18.41 -21.57
CA THR A 35 32.21 18.98 -22.90
C THR A 35 32.08 20.51 -22.91
N GLU A 36 32.88 21.18 -23.74
CA GLU A 36 32.90 22.64 -23.83
C GLU A 36 31.58 23.24 -24.33
N HIS A 37 30.82 22.49 -25.14
CA HIS A 37 29.49 22.90 -25.59
C HIS A 37 28.47 23.05 -24.46
N PHE A 38 28.45 22.11 -23.49
CA PHE A 38 27.58 22.21 -22.33
C PHE A 38 27.99 23.36 -21.41
N ARG A 39 29.30 23.65 -21.32
CA ARG A 39 29.80 24.80 -20.57
C ARG A 39 29.31 26.13 -21.13
N ARG A 40 29.39 26.32 -22.45
CA ARG A 40 28.89 27.53 -23.10
C ARG A 40 27.37 27.67 -22.96
N PHE A 41 26.62 26.59 -23.16
CA PHE A 41 25.17 26.61 -22.99
C PHE A 41 24.74 26.97 -21.56
N ALA A 42 25.40 26.40 -20.54
CA ALA A 42 25.08 26.69 -19.15
C ALA A 42 25.47 28.13 -18.75
N ALA A 43 26.61 28.64 -19.23
CA ALA A 43 27.02 30.03 -19.02
C ALA A 43 26.08 31.02 -19.73
N ASP A 44 25.64 30.70 -20.95
CA ASP A 44 24.64 31.50 -21.67
C ASP A 44 23.30 31.46 -20.94
N ALA A 45 22.88 30.31 -20.40
CA ALA A 45 21.64 30.18 -19.65
C ALA A 45 21.69 30.95 -18.30
N SER A 46 22.80 30.87 -17.56
CA SER A 46 22.97 31.61 -16.29
C SER A 46 23.04 33.11 -16.51
N ASN A 47 23.64 33.56 -17.62
CA ASN A 47 23.73 34.98 -17.96
C ASN A 47 22.44 35.53 -18.57
N SER A 48 21.66 34.70 -19.28
CA SER A 48 20.44 35.15 -19.97
C SER A 48 19.22 35.20 -19.07
N PHE A 49 19.17 34.39 -18.00
CA PHE A 49 18.06 34.37 -17.06
C PHE A 49 18.57 34.76 -15.68
N SER A 50 18.24 35.97 -15.22
CA SER A 50 18.43 36.26 -13.80
C SER A 50 17.50 35.35 -12.99
N GLU A 51 18.02 34.73 -11.94
CA GLU A 51 17.28 33.84 -11.06
C GLU A 51 15.93 34.45 -10.63
N ALA A 52 15.94 35.75 -10.36
CA ALA A 52 14.77 36.56 -10.06
C ALA A 52 13.71 36.54 -11.18
N GLN A 53 14.10 36.63 -12.46
CA GLN A 53 13.15 36.60 -13.57
C GLN A 53 12.44 35.25 -13.66
N LEU A 54 13.17 34.16 -13.42
CA LEU A 54 12.61 32.82 -13.57
C LEU A 54 11.65 32.48 -12.43
N LEU A 55 12.04 32.80 -11.20
CA LEU A 55 11.14 32.74 -10.05
C LEU A 55 9.92 33.65 -10.26
N VAL A 56 10.09 34.89 -10.70
CA VAL A 56 8.97 35.81 -10.93
C VAL A 56 8.01 35.29 -12.01
N VAL A 57 8.50 34.63 -13.06
CA VAL A 57 7.67 34.09 -14.13
C VAL A 57 6.95 32.81 -13.69
N PHE A 58 7.62 31.85 -13.03
CA PHE A 58 7.01 30.54 -12.77
C PHE A 58 6.33 30.40 -11.41
N LEU A 59 6.74 31.19 -10.42
CA LEU A 59 6.23 31.06 -9.05
C LEU A 59 4.73 31.40 -8.92
N PRO A 60 4.16 32.40 -9.63
CA PRO A 60 2.71 32.61 -9.64
C PRO A 60 1.95 31.44 -10.25
N ALA A 61 2.47 30.83 -11.33
CA ALA A 61 1.86 29.68 -11.97
C ALA A 61 1.90 28.43 -11.07
N LEU A 62 3.02 28.23 -10.36
CA LEU A 62 3.20 27.14 -9.41
C LEU A 62 2.27 27.30 -8.20
N ALA A 63 2.18 28.52 -7.65
CA ALA A 63 1.26 28.87 -6.58
C ALA A 63 -0.21 28.66 -7.00
N PHE A 64 -0.56 29.06 -8.23
CA PHE A 64 -1.88 28.80 -8.81
C PHE A 64 -2.17 27.30 -8.90
N HIS A 65 -1.22 26.51 -9.43
CA HIS A 65 -1.39 25.08 -9.55
C HIS A 65 -1.54 24.40 -8.19
N ALA A 66 -0.74 24.78 -7.19
CA ALA A 66 -0.77 24.23 -5.83
C ALA A 66 -2.12 24.50 -5.13
N THR A 67 -2.69 25.67 -5.34
CA THR A 67 -3.92 26.12 -4.67
C THR A 67 -5.21 25.63 -5.32
N HIS A 68 -5.21 25.36 -6.63
CA HIS A 68 -6.39 24.84 -7.34
C HIS A 68 -6.88 23.47 -6.79
N GLY A 69 -6.02 22.70 -6.11
CA GLY A 69 -6.40 21.43 -5.48
C GLY A 69 -6.91 21.55 -4.05
N VAL A 70 -6.92 22.75 -3.47
CA VAL A 70 -7.24 22.94 -2.05
C VAL A 70 -8.75 23.06 -1.88
N ASN A 71 -9.34 22.08 -1.21
CA ASN A 71 -10.74 22.16 -0.79
C ASN A 71 -10.86 23.16 0.37
N PHE A 72 -11.61 24.23 0.16
CA PHE A 72 -11.79 25.29 1.14
C PHE A 72 -12.42 24.82 2.46
N TYR A 73 -13.29 23.81 2.43
CA TYR A 73 -13.87 23.26 3.66
C TYR A 73 -12.81 22.57 4.52
N VAL A 74 -11.92 21.81 3.87
CA VAL A 74 -10.78 21.17 4.55
C VAL A 74 -9.83 22.22 5.06
N LEU A 75 -9.50 23.22 4.23
CA LEU A 75 -8.64 24.35 4.63
C LEU A 75 -9.22 25.10 5.82
N ARG A 76 -10.53 25.35 5.86
CA ARG A 76 -11.21 26.02 6.98
C ARG A 76 -11.14 25.19 8.25
N ARG A 77 -11.33 23.86 8.16
CA ARG A 77 -11.28 22.96 9.32
C ARG A 77 -9.86 22.84 9.89
N CYS A 78 -8.84 22.83 9.02
CA CYS A 78 -7.43 22.72 9.40
C CYS A 78 -6.72 24.09 9.53
N LEU A 79 -7.42 25.22 9.39
CA LEU A 79 -6.79 26.54 9.31
C LEU A 79 -5.95 26.85 10.55
N VAL A 80 -6.48 26.53 11.74
CA VAL A 80 -5.80 26.77 13.01
C VAL A 80 -4.55 25.91 13.14
N GLU A 81 -4.63 24.64 12.73
CA GLU A 81 -3.49 23.71 12.75
C GLU A 81 -2.40 24.13 11.77
N ILE A 82 -2.79 24.54 10.55
CA ILE A 82 -1.87 25.05 9.52
C ILE A 82 -1.23 26.36 9.97
N LEU A 83 -1.99 27.27 10.60
CA LEU A 83 -1.45 28.51 11.16
C LEU A 83 -0.50 28.25 12.32
N LEU A 84 -0.85 27.34 13.24
CA LEU A 84 0.03 26.95 14.34
C LEU A 84 1.30 26.26 13.83
N PHE A 85 1.20 25.42 12.80
CA PHE A 85 2.35 24.79 12.17
C PHE A 85 3.22 25.81 11.44
N ALA A 86 2.64 26.68 10.62
CA ALA A 86 3.36 27.72 9.90
C ALA A 86 4.04 28.69 10.87
N VAL A 87 3.32 29.21 11.86
CA VAL A 87 3.87 30.14 12.88
C VAL A 87 4.85 29.41 13.80
N GLY A 88 4.62 28.15 14.16
CA GLY A 88 5.53 27.39 15.01
C GLY A 88 6.85 27.04 14.32
N THR A 89 6.80 26.62 13.06
CA THR A 89 8.00 26.21 12.30
C THR A 89 8.80 27.41 11.78
N THR A 90 8.12 28.47 11.31
CA THR A 90 8.81 29.65 10.77
C THR A 90 9.00 30.76 11.80
N GLY A 91 8.17 30.81 12.85
CA GLY A 91 8.20 31.90 13.82
C GLY A 91 9.25 31.77 14.91
N ILE A 92 9.69 30.55 15.23
CA ILE A 92 10.75 30.34 16.23
C ILE A 92 12.12 30.76 15.68
N SER A 93 12.34 30.67 14.37
CA SER A 93 13.63 31.02 13.74
C SER A 93 13.75 32.49 13.33
N VAL A 94 12.65 33.26 13.26
CA VAL A 94 12.65 34.59 12.62
C VAL A 94 11.83 35.66 13.37
N LEU A 95 11.75 35.57 14.70
CA LEU A 95 10.90 36.38 15.58
C LEU A 95 10.91 37.92 15.35
N PRO A 96 12.04 38.59 15.00
CA PRO A 96 12.04 40.04 14.74
C PRO A 96 11.49 40.42 13.35
N LEU A 97 11.72 39.59 12.32
CA LEU A 97 11.15 39.78 10.97
C LEU A 97 9.66 39.42 10.92
N LEU A 98 9.19 38.65 11.90
CA LEU A 98 7.82 38.14 11.99
C LEU A 98 6.77 39.27 12.03
N LEU A 99 7.08 40.43 12.62
CA LEU A 99 6.12 41.53 12.73
C LEU A 99 5.91 42.23 11.37
N ASP A 100 7.00 42.48 10.64
CA ASP A 100 6.98 43.07 9.30
C ASP A 100 6.44 42.07 8.26
N MET A 101 6.78 40.79 8.43
CA MET A 101 6.19 39.69 7.64
C MET A 101 4.71 39.51 7.93
N CYS A 102 4.24 39.60 9.18
CA CYS A 102 2.82 39.49 9.51
C CYS A 102 1.99 40.58 8.85
N VAL A 103 2.45 41.83 8.87
CA VAL A 103 1.78 42.95 8.19
C VAL A 103 1.75 42.71 6.68
N SER A 104 2.89 42.33 6.09
CA SER A 104 2.97 41.99 4.66
C SER A 104 2.07 40.80 4.29
N MET A 105 1.95 39.78 5.16
CA MET A 105 1.12 38.59 4.94
C MET A 105 -0.37 38.92 5.00
N VAL A 106 -0.81 39.68 6.02
CA VAL A 106 -2.21 40.11 6.16
C VAL A 106 -2.60 41.01 4.99
N LEU A 107 -1.76 41.97 4.63
CA LEU A 107 -1.99 42.87 3.50
C LEU A 107 -2.07 42.08 2.18
N SER A 108 -1.13 41.17 1.94
CA SER A 108 -1.11 40.35 0.72
C SER A 108 -2.32 39.43 0.61
N GLY A 109 -2.73 38.82 1.74
CA GLY A 109 -3.94 38.00 1.79
C GLY A 109 -5.21 38.81 1.53
N ALA A 110 -5.37 39.97 2.18
CA ALA A 110 -6.52 40.85 1.98
C ALA A 110 -6.61 41.36 0.53
N CYS A 111 -5.49 41.80 -0.04
CA CYS A 111 -5.41 42.20 -1.44
C CYS A 111 -5.74 41.04 -2.39
N GLY A 112 -5.25 39.83 -2.13
CA GLY A 112 -5.57 38.65 -2.93
C GLY A 112 -7.06 38.29 -2.93
N VAL A 113 -7.71 38.37 -1.75
CA VAL A 113 -9.16 38.15 -1.63
C VAL A 113 -9.93 39.23 -2.38
N LEU A 114 -9.60 40.51 -2.19
CA LEU A 114 -10.27 41.63 -2.86
C LEU A 114 -10.13 41.54 -4.39
N TRP A 115 -8.93 41.23 -4.87
CA TRP A 115 -8.65 41.07 -6.29
C TRP A 115 -9.43 39.91 -6.91
N ALA A 116 -9.60 38.80 -6.17
CA ALA A 116 -10.41 37.68 -6.62
C ALA A 116 -11.90 38.03 -6.70
N LEU A 117 -12.42 38.80 -5.76
CA LEU A 117 -13.81 39.29 -5.80
C LEU A 117 -14.03 40.22 -7.00
N LEU A 118 -13.06 41.09 -7.29
CA LEU A 118 -13.09 41.96 -8.47
C LEU A 118 -13.03 41.16 -9.79
N ALA A 119 -12.12 40.19 -9.88
CA ALA A 119 -12.02 39.28 -11.02
C ALA A 119 -13.32 38.48 -11.23
N LYS A 120 -13.97 38.04 -10.14
CA LYS A 120 -15.28 37.39 -10.22
C LYS A 120 -16.37 38.33 -10.71
N ALA A 121 -16.46 39.55 -10.17
CA ALA A 121 -17.44 40.53 -10.58
C ALA A 121 -17.31 40.85 -12.09
N THR A 122 -16.08 41.05 -12.56
CA THR A 122 -15.79 41.29 -13.99
C THR A 122 -16.14 40.10 -14.86
N MET A 123 -15.83 38.86 -14.44
CA MET A 123 -16.25 37.64 -15.15
C MET A 123 -17.77 37.44 -15.19
N ARG A 124 -18.53 37.95 -14.19
CA ARG A 124 -20.00 37.89 -14.21
C ARG A 124 -20.62 38.86 -15.21
N HIS A 125 -20.01 40.03 -15.40
CA HIS A 125 -20.53 41.06 -16.31
C HIS A 125 -20.14 40.85 -17.77
N VAL A 126 -19.05 40.15 -18.05
CA VAL A 126 -18.53 39.97 -19.42
C VAL A 126 -18.60 38.50 -19.82
N HIS A 127 -19.30 38.20 -20.92
CA HIS A 127 -19.33 36.86 -21.50
C HIS A 127 -18.03 36.55 -22.22
N TYR A 128 -17.09 35.93 -21.49
CA TYR A 128 -15.84 35.43 -22.03
C TYR A 128 -16.00 34.04 -22.64
N HIS A 129 -15.33 33.78 -23.76
CA HIS A 129 -15.04 32.42 -24.21
C HIS A 129 -14.11 31.72 -23.20
N ALA A 130 -14.20 30.39 -23.11
CA ALA A 130 -13.45 29.60 -22.13
C ALA A 130 -11.94 29.90 -22.12
N GLN A 131 -11.33 30.09 -23.30
CA GLN A 131 -9.91 30.45 -23.42
C GLN A 131 -9.64 31.85 -22.86
N SER A 132 -10.45 32.85 -23.21
CA SER A 132 -10.30 34.22 -22.67
C SER A 132 -10.47 34.28 -21.16
N THR A 133 -11.31 33.43 -20.57
CA THR A 133 -11.44 33.34 -19.10
C THR A 133 -10.15 32.83 -18.46
N VAL A 134 -9.51 31.81 -19.04
CA VAL A 134 -8.21 31.32 -18.55
C VAL A 134 -7.16 32.42 -18.65
N THR A 135 -7.04 33.06 -19.81
CA THR A 135 -6.06 34.14 -20.03
C THR A 135 -6.30 35.31 -19.08
N PHE A 136 -7.56 35.67 -18.82
CA PHE A 136 -7.92 36.73 -17.89
C PHE A 136 -7.51 36.40 -16.44
N ILE A 137 -7.76 35.17 -15.98
CA ILE A 137 -7.37 34.73 -14.63
C ILE A 137 -5.85 34.71 -14.48
N VAL A 138 -5.14 34.21 -15.49
CA VAL A 138 -3.66 34.22 -15.54
C VAL A 138 -3.15 35.65 -15.45
N ALA A 139 -3.60 36.52 -16.35
CA ALA A 139 -3.19 37.93 -16.38
C ALA A 139 -3.49 38.64 -15.05
N SER A 140 -4.65 38.35 -14.45
CA SER A 140 -5.03 38.89 -13.14
C SER A 140 -4.12 38.42 -12.01
N ALA A 141 -3.69 37.15 -12.01
CA ALA A 141 -2.75 36.61 -11.03
C ALA A 141 -1.36 37.26 -11.15
N TYR A 142 -0.84 37.43 -12.38
CA TYR A 142 0.43 38.11 -12.60
C TYR A 142 0.37 39.60 -12.28
N ALA A 143 -0.73 40.27 -12.62
CA ALA A 143 -0.95 41.68 -12.25
C ALA A 143 -0.97 41.86 -10.72
N LEU A 144 -1.67 40.97 -10.01
CA LEU A 144 -1.69 40.96 -8.54
C LEU A 144 -0.30 40.71 -7.95
N PHE A 145 0.45 39.75 -8.48
CA PHE A 145 1.82 39.47 -8.05
C PHE A 145 2.71 40.70 -8.21
N ALA A 146 2.66 41.35 -9.38
CA ALA A 146 3.45 42.54 -9.68
C ALA A 146 3.07 43.73 -8.78
N LEU A 147 1.77 43.97 -8.59
CA LEU A 147 1.28 45.03 -7.71
C LEU A 147 1.72 44.81 -6.27
N LEU A 148 1.56 43.60 -5.73
CA LEU A 148 1.99 43.31 -4.37
C LEU A 148 3.50 43.45 -4.20
N LYS A 149 4.30 43.02 -5.18
CA LYS A 149 5.75 43.25 -5.16
C LYS A 149 6.10 44.73 -5.18
N LEU A 150 5.36 45.56 -5.93
CA LEU A 150 5.57 47.01 -5.97
C LEU A 150 5.30 47.68 -4.61
N TYR A 151 4.33 47.17 -3.84
CA TYR A 151 3.95 47.70 -2.53
C TYR A 151 4.66 47.03 -1.34
N GLY A 152 5.72 46.25 -1.57
CA GLY A 152 6.44 45.54 -0.49
C GLY A 152 5.69 44.33 0.09
N GLY A 153 4.61 43.90 -0.55
CA GLY A 153 3.83 42.72 -0.21
C GLY A 153 4.46 41.42 -0.72
N CYS A 154 4.09 40.30 -0.09
CA CYS A 154 4.37 38.96 -0.59
C CYS A 154 3.43 38.61 -1.75
N GLY A 155 3.87 38.91 -2.98
CA GLY A 155 3.09 38.65 -4.20
C GLY A 155 2.60 37.20 -4.35
N ILE A 156 3.38 36.21 -3.89
CA ILE A 156 3.01 34.79 -3.95
C ILE A 156 1.79 34.51 -3.07
N LEU A 157 1.82 35.02 -1.83
CA LEU A 157 0.74 34.80 -0.87
C LEU A 157 -0.57 35.41 -1.38
N GLY A 158 -0.50 36.61 -1.96
CA GLY A 158 -1.67 37.21 -2.58
C GLY A 158 -2.23 36.40 -3.74
N VAL A 159 -1.36 35.86 -4.60
CA VAL A 159 -1.78 34.93 -5.67
C VAL A 159 -2.42 33.67 -5.08
N ILE A 160 -1.88 33.11 -4.00
CA ILE A 160 -2.45 31.93 -3.32
C ILE A 160 -3.89 32.19 -2.87
N PHE A 161 -4.12 33.28 -2.13
CA PHE A 161 -5.46 33.65 -1.68
C PHE A 161 -6.39 33.97 -2.84
N PHE A 162 -5.89 34.63 -3.89
CA PHE A 162 -6.64 34.90 -5.10
C PHE A 162 -7.16 33.60 -5.75
N CYS A 163 -6.31 32.58 -5.85
CA CYS A 163 -6.66 31.31 -6.47
C CYS A 163 -7.63 30.48 -5.62
N VAL A 164 -7.43 30.45 -4.30
CA VAL A 164 -8.35 29.80 -3.36
C VAL A 164 -9.73 30.46 -3.44
N MET A 165 -9.77 31.79 -3.50
CA MET A 165 -11.02 32.54 -3.63
C MET A 165 -11.70 32.32 -4.99
N ILE A 166 -10.96 32.25 -6.10
CA ILE A 166 -11.56 31.91 -7.41
C ILE A 166 -12.15 30.49 -7.40
N SER A 167 -11.48 29.54 -6.75
CA SER A 167 -11.88 28.11 -6.74
C SER A 167 -13.10 27.83 -5.86
N THR A 168 -13.39 28.67 -4.87
CA THR A 168 -14.47 28.48 -3.88
C THR A 168 -15.87 28.78 -4.38
N ASP A 169 -16.04 29.46 -5.51
CA ASP A 169 -17.37 29.91 -5.98
C ASP A 169 -18.25 28.77 -6.52
N THR A 170 -17.71 27.54 -6.65
CA THR A 170 -18.53 26.37 -7.02
C THR A 170 -19.58 25.99 -5.98
N LEU A 171 -19.54 26.58 -4.79
CA LEU A 171 -20.35 26.15 -3.64
C LEU A 171 -21.37 27.17 -3.11
N ILE A 172 -21.34 28.44 -3.55
CA ILE A 172 -22.13 29.50 -2.88
C ILE A 172 -23.32 30.00 -3.72
N THR A 173 -23.42 29.69 -5.02
CA THR A 173 -24.52 30.19 -5.86
C THR A 173 -25.59 29.12 -6.16
N SER A 174 -26.70 29.29 -5.43
CA SER A 174 -28.12 29.00 -5.74
C SER A 174 -28.60 27.58 -6.07
N THR A 175 -29.82 27.33 -5.56
CA THR A 175 -30.58 26.08 -5.54
C THR A 175 -31.57 25.95 -6.72
N GLY A 176 -31.27 26.55 -7.88
CA GLY A 176 -32.17 26.56 -9.04
C GLY A 176 -31.78 25.56 -10.14
N LEU A 177 -32.76 25.03 -10.88
CA LEU A 177 -32.57 24.09 -11.99
C LEU A 177 -31.78 24.69 -13.17
N GLU A 178 -31.87 26.01 -13.39
CA GLU A 178 -31.04 26.74 -14.37
C GLU A 178 -29.55 26.72 -14.02
N ASP A 179 -29.22 26.45 -12.76
CA ASP A 179 -27.84 26.35 -12.30
C ASP A 179 -27.20 25.01 -12.67
N GLU A 180 -27.94 23.95 -12.97
CA GLU A 180 -27.33 22.67 -13.40
C GLU A 180 -26.71 22.77 -14.79
N LEU A 181 -27.35 23.48 -15.72
CA LEU A 181 -26.81 23.72 -17.06
C LEU A 181 -25.62 24.69 -17.01
N LYS A 182 -25.65 25.68 -16.10
CA LYS A 182 -24.50 26.54 -15.82
C LYS A 182 -23.35 25.75 -15.16
N ARG A 183 -23.65 24.83 -14.24
CA ARG A 183 -22.68 23.94 -13.57
C ARG A 183 -22.01 22.98 -14.54
N SER A 184 -22.72 22.45 -15.54
CA SER A 184 -22.12 21.57 -16.55
C SER A 184 -21.18 22.36 -17.48
N ARG A 185 -21.56 23.57 -17.92
CA ARG A 185 -20.66 24.47 -18.67
C ARG A 185 -19.46 24.91 -17.84
N GLN A 186 -19.65 25.26 -16.56
CA GLN A 186 -18.56 25.60 -15.64
C GLN A 186 -17.62 24.41 -15.40
N ARG A 187 -18.14 23.19 -15.29
CA ARG A 187 -17.30 21.97 -15.16
C ARG A 187 -16.40 21.79 -16.37
N VAL A 188 -16.89 22.02 -17.59
CA VAL A 188 -16.06 21.93 -18.81
C VAL A 188 -14.98 23.01 -18.83
N VAL A 189 -15.30 24.25 -18.42
CA VAL A 189 -14.31 25.33 -18.31
C VAL A 189 -13.25 25.01 -17.25
N LEU A 190 -13.65 24.49 -16.09
CA LEU A 190 -12.72 24.08 -15.02
C LEU A 190 -11.84 22.90 -15.44
N LEU A 191 -12.37 21.92 -16.18
CA LEU A 191 -11.58 20.81 -16.70
C LEU A 191 -10.55 21.25 -17.73
N ASN A 192 -10.92 22.18 -18.62
CA ASN A 192 -10.00 22.75 -19.61
C ASN A 192 -8.94 23.65 -18.94
N GLN A 193 -9.33 24.44 -17.94
CA GLN A 193 -8.38 25.19 -17.09
C GLN A 193 -7.40 24.23 -16.43
N ARG A 194 -7.90 23.17 -15.78
CA ARG A 194 -7.06 22.18 -15.10
C ARG A 194 -6.03 21.55 -16.03
N ARG A 195 -6.42 21.11 -17.24
CA ARG A 195 -5.48 20.54 -18.22
C ARG A 195 -4.41 21.55 -18.65
N TYR A 196 -4.80 22.80 -18.90
CA TYR A 196 -3.84 23.85 -19.25
C TYR A 196 -2.81 24.07 -18.13
N TRP A 197 -3.26 24.12 -16.88
CA TRP A 197 -2.41 24.30 -15.72
C TRP A 197 -1.56 23.09 -15.36
N GLU A 198 -2.04 21.87 -15.59
CA GLU A 198 -1.24 20.65 -15.46
C GLU A 198 -0.07 20.66 -16.43
N VAL A 199 -0.30 21.04 -17.70
CA VAL A 199 0.77 21.18 -18.69
C VAL A 199 1.74 22.30 -18.31
N LEU A 200 1.24 23.46 -17.89
CA LEU A 200 2.10 24.58 -17.49
C LEU A 200 2.92 24.26 -16.23
N HIS A 201 2.33 23.54 -15.28
CA HIS A 201 3.00 23.05 -14.09
C HIS A 201 4.09 22.05 -14.44
N ASP A 202 3.78 21.01 -15.23
CA ASP A 202 4.75 20.00 -15.68
C ASP A 202 5.94 20.68 -16.40
N ILE A 203 5.67 21.66 -17.26
CA ILE A 203 6.70 22.44 -17.94
C ILE A 203 7.51 23.26 -16.93
N SER A 204 6.85 23.97 -16.00
CA SER A 204 7.53 24.79 -14.99
C SER A 204 8.39 23.95 -14.06
N GLU A 205 7.94 22.77 -13.64
CA GLU A 205 8.65 21.87 -12.74
C GLU A 205 9.89 21.32 -13.43
N VAL A 206 9.77 20.88 -14.69
CA VAL A 206 10.91 20.42 -15.50
C VAL A 206 11.91 21.56 -15.73
N ILE A 207 11.44 22.76 -16.07
CA ILE A 207 12.31 23.93 -16.30
C ILE A 207 13.00 24.36 -15.01
N SER A 208 12.28 24.49 -13.89
CA SER A 208 12.86 24.85 -12.59
C SER A 208 13.87 23.82 -12.11
N LEU A 209 13.57 22.52 -12.22
CA LEU A 209 14.51 21.47 -11.81
C LEU A 209 15.74 21.39 -12.73
N LEU A 210 15.57 21.63 -14.03
CA LEU A 210 16.67 21.71 -14.99
C LEU A 210 17.56 22.93 -14.73
N LEU A 211 16.97 24.07 -14.38
CA LEU A 211 17.73 25.28 -14.10
C LEU A 211 18.40 25.24 -12.74
N CYS A 212 17.75 24.68 -11.71
CA CYS A 212 18.41 24.35 -10.45
C CYS A 212 19.61 23.42 -10.71
N ALA A 213 19.49 22.44 -11.61
CA ALA A 213 20.60 21.58 -12.00
C ALA A 213 21.77 22.32 -12.64
N LEU A 214 21.45 23.18 -13.61
CA LEU A 214 22.43 23.96 -14.35
C LEU A 214 23.13 24.95 -13.41
N TYR A 215 22.37 25.57 -12.50
CA TYR A 215 22.89 26.45 -11.47
C TYR A 215 23.83 25.71 -10.51
N ILE A 216 23.37 24.58 -9.95
CA ILE A 216 24.17 23.67 -9.12
C ILE A 216 25.46 23.29 -9.86
N GLY A 217 25.40 22.95 -11.15
CA GLY A 217 26.59 22.60 -11.92
C GLY A 217 27.53 23.76 -12.19
N VAL A 218 27.02 24.96 -12.46
CA VAL A 218 27.82 26.17 -12.75
C VAL A 218 28.47 26.73 -11.49
N GLU A 219 27.79 26.70 -10.33
CA GLU A 219 28.34 27.19 -9.05
C GLU A 219 29.28 26.19 -8.38
N ILE A 220 28.97 24.88 -8.42
CA ILE A 220 29.76 23.86 -7.72
C ILE A 220 31.10 23.57 -8.40
N THR A 221 31.21 23.76 -9.71
CA THR A 221 32.43 23.34 -10.45
C THR A 221 33.61 24.32 -10.41
N PRO A 222 33.45 25.64 -10.21
CA PRO A 222 34.60 26.53 -10.01
C PRO A 222 34.79 27.06 -8.58
N ASN A 223 33.74 27.19 -7.73
CA ASN A 223 33.87 27.77 -6.39
C ASN A 223 33.28 26.87 -5.31
N VAL A 224 34.16 26.26 -4.52
CA VAL A 224 33.81 25.46 -3.34
C VAL A 224 33.33 26.40 -2.22
N HIS A 225 32.06 26.79 -2.23
CA HIS A 225 31.36 27.31 -1.07
C HIS A 225 30.11 26.46 -0.81
N ALA A 226 30.33 25.29 -0.20
CA ALA A 226 29.32 24.29 0.15
C ALA A 226 28.28 24.75 1.19
N THR A 227 28.41 25.96 1.73
CA THR A 227 27.63 26.49 2.85
C THR A 227 26.27 27.07 2.43
N GLU A 228 26.19 27.78 1.31
CA GLU A 228 24.92 28.34 0.79
C GLU A 228 24.02 27.28 0.15
N LEU A 229 24.63 26.22 -0.41
CA LEU A 229 23.94 25.06 -0.97
C LEU A 229 23.22 24.26 0.12
N GLY A 230 23.83 24.07 1.29
CA GLY A 230 23.22 23.37 2.42
C GLY A 230 21.96 24.06 2.95
N ALA A 231 22.00 25.39 3.09
CA ALA A 231 20.86 26.18 3.56
C ALA A 231 19.71 26.22 2.53
N SER A 232 20.03 26.40 1.25
CA SER A 232 19.05 26.41 0.16
C SER A 232 18.43 25.01 -0.06
N PHE A 233 19.23 23.95 0.09
CA PHE A 233 18.78 22.56 0.01
C PHE A 233 17.86 22.17 1.18
N ILE A 234 18.19 22.55 2.42
CA ILE A 234 17.32 22.32 3.58
C ILE A 234 15.98 23.05 3.40
N THR A 235 16.01 24.30 2.93
CA THR A 235 14.79 25.10 2.69
C THR A 235 13.94 24.50 1.56
N TYR A 236 14.56 24.00 0.49
CA TYR A 236 13.88 23.34 -0.63
C TYR A 236 13.32 21.97 -0.24
N VAL A 237 14.05 21.14 0.51
CA VAL A 237 13.59 19.83 0.99
C VAL A 237 12.42 20.01 1.96
N VAL A 238 12.45 21.00 2.86
CA VAL A 238 11.32 21.35 3.74
C VAL A 238 10.11 21.85 2.94
N ALA A 239 10.31 22.59 1.83
CA ALA A 239 9.24 23.07 0.96
C ALA A 239 8.65 21.99 0.02
N VAL A 240 9.43 20.97 -0.34
CA VAL A 240 8.99 19.83 -1.17
C VAL A 240 8.32 18.76 -0.31
N ALA A 241 8.85 18.50 0.90
CA ALA A 241 8.30 17.53 1.84
C ALA A 241 6.95 17.98 2.46
N SER A 242 6.62 19.27 2.38
CA SER A 242 5.32 19.83 2.80
C SER A 242 4.20 19.73 1.74
N ARG A 243 4.42 19.06 0.60
CA ARG A 243 3.38 18.85 -0.43
C ARG A 243 2.64 17.51 -0.21
N PRO A 244 1.33 17.51 0.06
CA PRO A 244 0.54 16.27 -0.03
C PRO A 244 0.38 15.85 -1.50
N GLN A 245 0.80 14.62 -1.85
CA GLN A 245 0.74 14.12 -3.23
C GLN A 245 -0.68 13.66 -3.64
N ARG A 246 -1.18 14.35 -4.67
CA ARG A 246 -2.51 14.38 -5.30
C ARG A 246 -3.07 13.10 -5.97
N ALA A 247 -2.90 11.91 -5.42
CA ALA A 247 -3.61 10.72 -5.97
C ALA A 247 -5.09 10.63 -5.52
N LEU A 248 -5.52 11.47 -4.57
CA LEU A 248 -6.73 11.32 -3.75
C LEU A 248 -8.07 11.86 -4.31
N MET A 249 -8.10 12.65 -5.38
CA MET A 249 -9.36 13.35 -5.78
C MET A 249 -10.04 12.85 -7.06
N GLN A 250 -9.48 11.88 -7.77
CA GLN A 250 -10.03 11.45 -9.06
C GLN A 250 -11.16 10.40 -8.97
N LYS A 251 -11.31 9.68 -7.84
CA LYS A 251 -12.26 8.56 -7.75
C LYS A 251 -13.58 8.86 -7.02
N SER A 252 -13.65 9.89 -6.17
CA SER A 252 -14.90 10.23 -5.47
C SER A 252 -15.88 11.07 -6.32
N VAL A 253 -15.38 11.82 -7.32
CA VAL A 253 -16.23 12.71 -8.14
C VAL A 253 -16.93 12.00 -9.31
N LEU A 254 -16.51 10.78 -9.67
CA LEU A 254 -17.17 9.97 -10.71
C LEU A 254 -18.25 9.03 -10.16
N LYS A 255 -18.40 8.88 -8.83
CA LYS A 255 -19.39 7.98 -8.20
C LYS A 255 -20.69 8.67 -7.74
N SER A 256 -20.78 10.00 -7.72
CA SER A 256 -21.98 10.71 -7.22
C SER A 256 -23.01 11.10 -8.29
N GLY A 257 -22.90 10.56 -9.51
CA GLY A 257 -23.75 10.95 -10.65
C GLY A 257 -24.69 9.87 -11.22
N SER A 258 -24.89 8.74 -10.54
CA SER A 258 -25.72 7.64 -11.05
C SER A 258 -26.54 7.00 -9.93
N GLY A 259 -27.52 7.73 -9.42
CA GLY A 259 -28.46 7.22 -8.43
C GLY A 259 -29.58 8.22 -8.21
N GLY A 260 -30.62 8.14 -9.04
CA GLY A 260 -31.82 8.95 -8.90
C GLY A 260 -32.64 8.95 -10.18
N ASP A 261 -33.51 7.95 -10.31
CA ASP A 261 -34.92 8.10 -10.72
C ASP A 261 -35.57 6.71 -10.71
N ASP A 262 -36.37 6.43 -9.67
CA ASP A 262 -37.49 5.48 -9.78
C ASP A 262 -38.63 6.00 -8.89
N PHE A 263 -39.55 6.69 -9.55
CA PHE A 263 -40.87 7.05 -9.06
C PHE A 263 -41.79 5.85 -9.26
N GLY A 264 -42.57 5.52 -8.24
CA GLY A 264 -43.41 4.32 -8.20
C GLY A 264 -44.49 4.23 -9.28
N GLY A 265 -44.72 3.00 -9.71
CA GLY A 265 -45.89 2.57 -10.46
C GLY A 265 -46.05 1.04 -10.31
N ASP A 266 -47.17 0.63 -9.71
CA ASP A 266 -47.58 -0.78 -9.57
C ASP A 266 -47.69 -1.49 -10.93
N GLY A 267 -47.26 -2.75 -11.00
CA GLY A 267 -47.65 -3.66 -12.08
C GLY A 267 -46.68 -4.80 -12.40
N LEU A 268 -47.01 -6.00 -11.91
CA LEU A 268 -46.81 -7.32 -12.53
C LEU A 268 -45.54 -7.59 -13.39
N GLY A 269 -44.67 -8.44 -12.84
CA GLY A 269 -44.13 -9.62 -13.52
C GLY A 269 -43.06 -9.45 -14.61
N SER A 270 -41.79 -9.51 -14.23
CA SER A 270 -40.78 -10.32 -14.93
C SER A 270 -39.55 -10.54 -14.03
N VAL A 271 -39.23 -11.80 -13.74
CA VAL A 271 -38.00 -12.22 -13.03
C VAL A 271 -36.88 -12.24 -14.06
N GLY A 272 -35.97 -11.26 -13.97
CA GLY A 272 -34.84 -11.11 -14.86
C GLY A 272 -33.57 -10.77 -14.07
N ASP A 273 -32.64 -11.72 -14.09
CA ASP A 273 -31.18 -11.57 -14.12
C ASP A 273 -30.56 -10.48 -13.21
N SER A 274 -30.25 -10.85 -11.97
CA SER A 274 -29.58 -9.99 -10.99
C SER A 274 -28.36 -10.67 -10.34
N GLY A 275 -27.49 -11.28 -11.16
CA GLY A 275 -26.27 -11.97 -10.70
C GLY A 275 -25.00 -11.12 -10.62
N GLU A 276 -24.89 -10.01 -11.37
CA GLU A 276 -23.63 -9.24 -11.47
C GLU A 276 -23.41 -8.18 -10.37
N GLY A 277 -24.37 -7.96 -9.47
CA GLY A 277 -24.32 -6.90 -8.45
C GLY A 277 -23.43 -7.21 -7.24
N GLY A 278 -23.39 -8.48 -6.81
CA GLY A 278 -22.69 -8.90 -5.59
C GLY A 278 -21.16 -8.88 -5.71
N GLU A 279 -20.64 -9.29 -6.86
CA GLU A 279 -19.20 -9.36 -7.11
C GLU A 279 -18.59 -7.97 -7.30
N ARG A 280 -19.33 -7.03 -7.91
CA ARG A 280 -18.94 -5.61 -8.00
C ARG A 280 -19.02 -4.90 -6.65
N SER A 281 -19.99 -5.23 -5.81
CA SER A 281 -20.11 -4.71 -4.44
C SER A 281 -18.92 -5.15 -3.57
N PHE A 282 -18.51 -6.42 -3.65
CA PHE A 282 -17.38 -6.92 -2.88
C PHE A 282 -16.01 -6.46 -3.42
N GLN A 283 -15.83 -6.40 -4.75
CA GLN A 283 -14.62 -5.80 -5.34
C GLN A 283 -14.54 -4.29 -5.05
N MET A 284 -15.67 -3.58 -4.95
CA MET A 284 -15.67 -2.20 -4.45
C MET A 284 -15.28 -2.14 -2.98
N SER A 285 -15.79 -3.02 -2.11
CA SER A 285 -15.45 -3.08 -0.68
C SER A 285 -13.96 -3.39 -0.43
N LEU A 286 -13.36 -4.31 -1.19
CA LEU A 286 -11.94 -4.67 -1.03
C LEU A 286 -11.02 -3.60 -1.61
N ARG A 287 -11.42 -2.96 -2.72
CA ARG A 287 -10.74 -1.80 -3.29
C ARG A 287 -10.90 -0.57 -2.40
N GLU A 288 -12.05 -0.37 -1.75
CA GLU A 288 -12.31 0.68 -0.76
C GLU A 288 -11.49 0.46 0.50
N ARG A 289 -11.34 -0.78 1.00
CA ARG A 289 -10.44 -1.10 2.11
C ARG A 289 -8.96 -0.93 1.76
N VAL A 290 -8.55 -1.24 0.53
CA VAL A 290 -7.17 -0.98 0.04
C VAL A 290 -6.95 0.51 -0.17
N ILE A 291 -7.95 1.25 -0.64
CA ILE A 291 -7.89 2.72 -0.76
C ILE A 291 -7.81 3.35 0.64
N ASP A 292 -8.69 2.99 1.59
CA ASP A 292 -8.62 3.41 3.00
C ASP A 292 -7.28 3.05 3.67
N LEU A 293 -6.59 2.01 3.19
CA LEU A 293 -5.24 1.65 3.60
C LEU A 293 -4.22 2.73 3.18
N PHE A 294 -4.31 3.24 1.95
CA PHE A 294 -3.42 4.28 1.39
C PHE A 294 -3.86 5.73 1.67
N GLU A 295 -5.06 5.96 2.18
CA GLU A 295 -5.60 7.32 2.41
C GLU A 295 -5.24 7.94 3.78
N ASN A 296 -4.43 7.28 4.60
CA ASN A 296 -4.17 7.78 5.96
C ASN A 296 -3.13 8.93 5.94
N PRO A 297 -3.49 10.19 6.27
CA PRO A 297 -2.63 11.37 6.12
C PRO A 297 -1.33 11.31 6.94
N TYR A 298 -1.29 10.44 7.94
CA TYR A 298 -0.11 10.21 8.77
C TYR A 298 0.99 9.41 8.05
N TYR A 299 0.68 8.62 7.02
CA TYR A 299 1.71 7.89 6.27
C TYR A 299 2.62 8.85 5.49
N ASP A 300 2.03 9.85 4.85
CA ASP A 300 2.76 10.92 4.17
C ASP A 300 3.59 11.75 5.15
N LEU A 301 3.06 12.00 6.36
CA LEU A 301 3.79 12.70 7.43
C LEU A 301 5.02 11.90 7.89
N VAL A 302 4.88 10.59 8.05
CA VAL A 302 5.99 9.68 8.43
C VAL A 302 7.03 9.61 7.33
N GLN A 303 6.62 9.49 6.07
CA GLN A 303 7.54 9.51 4.94
C GLN A 303 8.28 10.86 4.85
N CYS A 304 7.55 11.96 5.00
CA CYS A 304 8.10 13.31 5.03
C CYS A 304 9.12 13.47 6.17
N SER A 305 8.77 13.10 7.41
CA SER A 305 9.71 13.22 8.54
C SER A 305 10.96 12.38 8.31
N VAL A 306 10.83 11.12 7.88
CA VAL A 306 11.97 10.24 7.62
C VAL A 306 12.87 10.81 6.52
N THR A 307 12.30 11.36 5.45
CA THR A 307 13.08 11.98 4.37
C THR A 307 13.79 13.27 4.82
N VAL A 308 13.14 14.13 5.59
CA VAL A 308 13.74 15.36 6.13
C VAL A 308 14.89 15.01 7.08
N SER A 309 14.70 14.02 7.95
CA SER A 309 15.73 13.57 8.88
C SER A 309 16.91 12.90 8.14
N ALA A 310 16.65 12.08 7.13
CA ALA A 310 17.69 11.49 6.29
C ALA A 310 18.50 12.56 5.53
N ALA A 311 17.82 13.56 4.97
CA ALA A 311 18.48 14.69 4.31
C ALA A 311 19.33 15.52 5.28
N SER A 312 18.82 15.75 6.50
CA SER A 312 19.54 16.44 7.58
C SER A 312 20.79 15.68 8.01
N CYS A 313 20.70 14.35 8.15
CA CYS A 313 21.84 13.47 8.42
C CYS A 313 22.87 13.52 7.29
N LEU A 314 22.44 13.42 6.04
CA LEU A 314 23.34 13.45 4.88
C LEU A 314 24.07 14.80 4.80
N ALA A 315 23.35 15.91 4.99
CA ALA A 315 23.94 17.25 5.03
C ALA A 315 24.97 17.37 6.18
N GLY A 316 24.64 16.84 7.36
CA GLY A 316 25.55 16.75 8.49
C GLY A 316 26.84 15.99 8.19
N VAL A 317 26.73 14.80 7.60
CA VAL A 317 27.88 13.96 7.22
C VAL A 317 28.72 14.63 6.14
N LEU A 318 28.10 15.25 5.13
CA LEU A 318 28.81 15.95 4.06
C LEU A 318 29.56 17.18 4.60
N LEU A 319 28.93 17.95 5.49
CA LEU A 319 29.57 19.10 6.15
C LEU A 319 30.72 18.66 7.06
N PHE A 320 30.54 17.58 7.82
CA PHE A 320 31.59 16.99 8.64
C PHE A 320 32.75 16.47 7.79
N SER A 321 32.48 15.83 6.65
CA SER A 321 33.52 15.38 5.72
C SER A 321 34.27 16.55 5.08
N ALA A 322 33.59 17.65 4.78
CA ALA A 322 34.19 18.81 4.13
C ALA A 322 35.02 19.68 5.10
N HIS A 323 34.63 19.77 6.37
CA HIS A 323 35.24 20.67 7.37
C HIS A 323 35.82 19.93 8.59
N GLY A 324 35.98 18.61 8.52
CA GLY A 324 36.31 17.75 9.65
C GLY A 324 37.64 18.06 10.36
N GLN A 325 38.54 18.82 9.72
CA GLN A 325 39.77 19.29 10.37
C GLN A 325 39.60 20.55 11.23
N GLN A 326 38.53 21.32 11.04
CA GLN A 326 38.28 22.56 11.80
C GLN A 326 37.29 22.40 12.95
N TYR A 327 36.46 21.36 12.92
CA TYR A 327 35.44 21.13 13.94
C TYR A 327 35.81 19.93 14.84
N GLU A 328 36.70 20.13 15.82
CA GLU A 328 37.01 19.17 16.90
C GLU A 328 35.85 19.04 17.92
N HIS A 329 34.63 18.82 17.46
CA HIS A 329 33.47 18.70 18.33
C HIS A 329 32.88 17.29 18.27
N PRO A 330 33.38 16.35 19.10
CA PRO A 330 32.89 14.98 19.16
C PRO A 330 31.38 14.90 19.49
N ALA A 331 30.83 15.93 20.15
CA ALA A 331 29.40 16.04 20.43
C ALA A 331 28.54 16.09 19.15
N LEU A 332 28.99 16.82 18.11
CA LEU A 332 28.23 16.93 16.85
C LEU A 332 28.26 15.63 16.06
N ALA A 333 29.41 14.94 16.05
CA ALA A 333 29.52 13.62 15.44
C ALA A 333 28.60 12.60 16.14
N LEU A 334 28.54 12.62 17.47
CA LEU A 334 27.64 11.77 18.26
C LEU A 334 26.16 12.07 17.97
N GLN A 335 25.78 13.35 17.89
CA GLN A 335 24.41 13.77 17.54
C GLN A 335 24.04 13.32 16.12
N THR A 336 24.96 13.45 15.16
CA THR A 336 24.77 13.02 13.77
C THR A 336 24.60 11.52 13.66
N ALA A 337 25.45 10.74 14.35
CA ALA A 337 25.36 9.29 14.41
C ALA A 337 24.05 8.83 15.07
N TYR A 338 23.63 9.49 16.16
CA TYR A 338 22.36 9.21 16.82
C TYR A 338 21.16 9.48 15.91
N LEU A 339 21.13 10.63 15.23
CA LEU A 339 20.04 10.97 14.31
C LEU A 339 19.99 9.96 13.15
N ALA A 340 21.14 9.56 12.60
CA ALA A 340 21.20 8.56 11.54
C ALA A 340 20.69 7.18 12.01
N ALA A 341 21.07 6.75 13.21
CA ALA A 341 20.55 5.54 13.82
C ALA A 341 19.03 5.61 14.02
N PHE A 342 18.52 6.75 14.51
CA PHE A 342 17.08 6.98 14.70
C PHE A 342 16.30 6.90 13.38
N VAL A 343 16.76 7.59 12.34
CA VAL A 343 16.11 7.55 11.03
C VAL A 343 16.09 6.15 10.45
N THR A 344 17.20 5.41 10.62
CA THR A 344 17.31 4.02 10.16
C THR A 344 16.33 3.13 10.91
N GLU A 345 16.24 3.25 12.23
CA GLU A 345 15.29 2.50 13.06
C GLU A 345 13.84 2.78 12.66
N MET A 346 13.45 4.05 12.50
CA MET A 346 12.11 4.42 12.05
C MET A 346 11.81 3.89 10.64
N SER A 347 12.80 3.91 9.75
CA SER A 347 12.66 3.31 8.42
C SER A 347 12.44 1.80 8.49
N ILE A 348 13.15 1.10 9.38
CA ILE A 348 12.95 -0.34 9.63
C ILE A 348 11.57 -0.59 10.21
N MET A 349 11.12 0.20 11.20
CA MET A 349 9.79 0.04 11.79
C MET A 349 8.69 0.27 10.76
N VAL A 350 8.79 1.33 9.95
CA VAL A 350 7.84 1.61 8.87
C VAL A 350 7.84 0.49 7.83
N PHE A 351 8.99 -0.09 7.50
CA PHE A 351 9.08 -1.20 6.57
C PHE A 351 8.52 -2.51 7.15
N ALA A 352 8.82 -2.82 8.41
CA ALA A 352 8.42 -4.06 9.07
C ALA A 352 6.94 -4.09 9.41
N TYR A 353 6.39 -2.98 9.93
CA TYR A 353 5.00 -2.88 10.36
C TYR A 353 4.08 -2.33 9.25
N GLY A 354 4.64 -1.75 8.19
CA GLY A 354 3.89 -1.15 7.10
C GLY A 354 2.89 -0.11 7.62
N GLN A 355 1.69 -0.09 7.04
CA GLN A 355 0.62 0.83 7.44
C GLN A 355 0.02 0.55 8.83
N ARG A 356 0.32 -0.60 9.45
CA ARG A 356 -0.12 -0.86 10.84
C ARG A 356 0.67 -0.03 11.85
N PHE A 357 1.88 0.42 11.52
CA PHE A 357 2.70 1.29 12.35
C PHE A 357 1.96 2.58 12.75
N VAL A 358 1.24 3.15 11.79
CA VAL A 358 0.55 4.44 11.91
C VAL A 358 -0.78 4.34 12.65
N ARG A 359 -1.39 3.15 12.69
CA ARG A 359 -2.81 2.99 13.05
C ARG A 359 -3.06 2.67 14.52
N ILE A 360 -2.04 2.40 15.32
CA ILE A 360 -2.27 1.60 16.52
C ILE A 360 -1.91 2.29 17.84
N ASP A 361 -0.83 3.07 18.00
CA ASP A 361 -0.48 3.56 19.35
C ASP A 361 -0.06 5.03 19.43
N GLN A 362 -0.54 5.72 20.48
CA GLN A 362 -0.14 7.09 20.84
C GLN A 362 1.38 7.20 21.03
N ASP A 363 2.01 6.08 21.38
CA ASP A 363 3.45 5.90 21.57
C ASP A 363 4.22 6.05 20.24
N ASN A 364 3.72 5.48 19.13
CA ASN A 364 4.33 5.65 17.81
C ASN A 364 4.22 7.11 17.30
N LEU A 365 3.14 7.80 17.66
CA LEU A 365 2.97 9.22 17.34
C LEU A 365 3.96 10.08 18.14
N LEU A 366 4.20 9.74 19.41
CA LEU A 366 5.21 10.40 20.22
C LEU A 366 6.62 10.23 19.62
N ASP A 367 6.98 9.01 19.21
CA ASP A 367 8.26 8.77 18.55
C ASP A 367 8.42 9.58 17.26
N LEU A 368 7.36 9.69 16.45
CA LEU A 368 7.35 10.53 15.26
C LEU A 368 7.59 12.01 15.60
N VAL A 369 6.91 12.54 16.61
CA VAL A 369 7.11 13.91 17.08
C VAL A 369 8.55 14.10 17.57
N LEU A 370 9.11 13.12 18.29
CA LEU A 370 10.49 13.16 18.77
C LEU A 370 11.50 13.13 17.61
N VAL A 371 11.28 12.36 16.54
CA VAL A 371 12.10 12.43 15.31
C VAL A 371 12.13 13.84 14.75
N VAL A 372 10.95 14.43 14.57
CA VAL A 372 10.80 15.76 13.96
C VAL A 372 11.49 16.82 14.81
N VAL A 373 11.27 16.80 16.12
CA VAL A 373 11.90 17.73 17.07
C VAL A 373 13.43 17.56 17.08
N CYS A 374 13.93 16.34 17.16
CA CYS A 374 15.38 16.08 17.12
C CYS A 374 16.00 16.54 15.79
N SER A 375 15.32 16.31 14.67
CA SER A 375 15.79 16.74 13.34
C SER A 375 15.80 18.26 13.20
N ALA A 376 14.76 18.93 13.71
CA ALA A 376 14.68 20.38 13.70
C ALA A 376 15.76 21.02 14.60
N LEU A 377 15.97 20.48 15.81
CA LEU A 377 17.03 20.93 16.72
C LEU A 377 18.42 20.75 16.11
N TYR A 378 18.67 19.60 15.48
CA TYR A 378 19.92 19.33 14.78
C TYR A 378 20.12 20.27 13.58
N GLY A 379 19.09 20.45 12.74
CA GLY A 379 19.13 21.36 11.60
C GLY A 379 19.39 22.81 12.03
N LEU A 380 18.76 23.28 13.10
CA LEU A 380 19.03 24.59 13.69
C LEU A 380 20.49 24.69 14.16
N GLN A 381 20.98 23.69 14.90
CA GLN A 381 22.36 23.67 15.38
C GLN A 381 23.37 23.71 14.22
N MET A 382 23.12 22.97 13.13
CA MET A 382 23.93 23.01 11.92
C MET A 382 23.86 24.38 11.21
N THR A 383 22.67 24.98 11.15
CA THR A 383 22.48 26.30 10.53
C THR A 383 23.24 27.38 11.29
N PHE A 384 23.19 27.38 12.61
CA PHE A 384 23.98 28.29 13.45
C PHE A 384 25.49 28.07 13.28
N LEU A 385 25.92 26.82 13.12
CA LEU A 385 27.34 26.50 12.89
C LEU A 385 27.84 27.01 11.53
N VAL A 386 27.01 26.91 10.50
CA VAL A 386 27.38 27.25 9.12
C VAL A 386 27.31 28.76 8.86
N LEU A 387 26.31 29.45 9.40
CA LEU A 387 26.06 30.87 9.12
C LEU A 387 26.85 31.84 10.03
N ASP A 388 27.58 31.33 11.02
CA ASP A 388 28.36 32.12 12.00
C ASP A 388 27.59 33.35 12.53
N LEU A 389 26.31 33.15 12.86
CA LEU A 389 25.43 34.23 13.33
C LEU A 389 25.91 34.69 14.71
N GLY A 390 26.55 35.86 14.75
CA GLY A 390 27.27 36.46 15.88
C GLY A 390 26.46 36.83 17.14
N PHE A 391 25.50 36.01 17.55
CA PHE A 391 25.03 35.97 18.93
C PHE A 391 26.13 35.40 19.83
N ASP A 392 26.00 35.47 21.17
CA ASP A 392 26.84 34.71 22.13
C ASP A 392 26.66 33.20 21.86
N SER A 393 27.32 32.75 20.79
CA SER A 393 27.03 31.54 20.02
C SER A 393 27.21 30.29 20.86
N GLU A 394 28.04 30.39 21.88
CA GLU A 394 28.31 29.31 22.80
C GLU A 394 27.12 29.01 23.73
N THR A 395 26.41 30.02 24.23
CA THR A 395 25.29 29.83 25.15
C THR A 395 24.10 29.21 24.44
N VAL A 396 23.74 29.75 23.26
CA VAL A 396 22.65 29.21 22.43
C VAL A 396 22.95 27.78 21.96
N ARG A 397 24.19 27.51 21.55
CA ARG A 397 24.64 26.17 21.16
C ARG A 397 24.56 25.18 22.32
N ARG A 398 24.98 25.56 23.53
CA ARG A 398 24.87 24.71 24.73
C ARG A 398 23.41 24.42 25.07
N VAL A 399 22.51 25.41 24.95
CA VAL A 399 21.07 25.21 25.17
C VAL A 399 20.48 24.25 24.15
N LEU A 400 20.76 24.43 22.85
CA LEU A 400 20.26 23.54 21.79
C LEU A 400 20.80 22.11 21.95
N ALA A 401 22.08 21.95 22.27
CA ALA A 401 22.68 20.65 22.54
C ALA A 401 22.07 19.98 23.77
N THR A 402 21.77 20.74 24.83
CA THR A 402 21.13 20.22 26.05
C THR A 402 19.70 19.77 25.74
N MET A 403 18.94 20.57 25.00
CA MET A 403 17.59 20.21 24.54
C MET A 403 17.61 18.92 23.72
N PHE A 404 18.57 18.77 22.81
CA PHE A 404 18.75 17.56 22.01
C PHE A 404 19.07 16.33 22.88
N VAL A 405 19.93 16.47 23.88
CA VAL A 405 20.24 15.37 24.82
C VAL A 405 19.03 15.01 25.68
N CYS A 406 18.25 16.01 26.11
CA CYS A 406 17.01 15.75 26.85
C CYS A 406 15.97 14.99 26.01
N THR A 407 15.78 15.36 24.73
CA THR A 407 14.88 14.63 23.82
C THR A 407 15.40 13.21 23.55
N MET A 408 16.72 13.03 23.46
CA MET A 408 17.36 11.72 23.33
C MET A 408 17.08 10.82 24.55
N LEU A 409 17.23 11.35 25.77
CA LEU A 409 16.99 10.60 27.01
C LEU A 409 15.52 10.21 27.15
N LEU A 410 14.59 11.12 26.85
CA LEU A 410 13.16 10.85 26.86
C LEU A 410 12.81 9.68 25.94
N ARG A 411 13.42 9.64 24.76
CA ARG A 411 13.25 8.54 23.82
C ARG A 411 13.88 7.24 24.29
N LEU A 412 15.05 7.28 24.93
CA LEU A 412 15.71 6.06 25.40
C LEU A 412 14.89 5.32 26.46
N VAL A 413 14.11 6.07 27.27
CA VAL A 413 13.10 5.49 28.17
C VAL A 413 11.97 4.83 27.38
N HIS A 414 11.48 5.50 26.33
CA HIS A 414 10.40 5.00 25.49
C HIS A 414 10.78 3.76 24.65
N PHE A 415 12.05 3.62 24.26
CA PHE A 415 12.55 2.48 23.47
C PHE A 415 12.59 1.15 24.25
N THR A 416 12.57 1.19 25.58
CA THR A 416 12.70 -0.03 26.41
C THR A 416 11.64 -1.11 26.14
N PRO A 417 10.32 -0.81 26.03
CA PRO A 417 9.32 -1.82 25.65
C PRO A 417 9.49 -2.35 24.22
N TYR A 418 9.87 -1.50 23.26
CA TYR A 418 10.05 -1.92 21.87
C TYR A 418 11.21 -2.90 21.69
N ALA A 419 12.28 -2.76 22.48
CA ALA A 419 13.40 -3.69 22.45
C ALA A 419 12.98 -5.11 22.85
N GLU A 420 12.07 -5.25 23.83
CA GLU A 420 11.51 -6.54 24.22
C GLU A 420 10.64 -7.15 23.11
N GLU A 421 9.79 -6.34 22.46
CA GLU A 421 8.95 -6.80 21.36
C GLU A 421 9.76 -7.20 20.12
N LEU A 422 10.78 -6.42 19.77
CA LEU A 422 11.70 -6.74 18.68
C LEU A 422 12.42 -8.07 18.95
N GLY A 423 12.80 -8.31 20.21
CA GLY A 423 13.35 -9.60 20.65
C GLY A 423 12.38 -10.75 20.43
N ARG A 424 11.11 -10.59 20.83
CA ARG A 424 10.05 -11.61 20.61
C ARG A 424 9.79 -11.84 19.12
N TRP A 425 9.74 -10.78 18.31
CA TRP A 425 9.59 -10.87 16.86
C TRP A 425 10.76 -11.63 16.22
N GLY A 426 12.00 -11.30 16.61
CA GLY A 426 13.20 -11.97 16.11
C GLY A 426 13.21 -13.46 16.41
N ILE A 427 12.87 -13.83 17.65
CA ILE A 427 12.70 -15.23 18.07
C ILE A 427 11.58 -15.90 17.25
N GLY A 428 10.47 -15.21 17.00
CA GLY A 428 9.37 -15.70 16.18
C GLY A 428 9.77 -15.97 14.72
N GLN A 429 10.59 -15.11 14.10
CA GLN A 429 11.09 -15.35 12.74
C GLN A 429 12.05 -16.54 12.68
N ILE A 430 12.94 -16.64 13.68
CA ILE A 430 13.84 -17.80 13.81
C ILE A 430 13.00 -19.08 13.93
N HIS A 431 11.95 -19.09 14.75
CA HIS A 431 11.03 -20.23 14.85
C HIS A 431 10.38 -20.57 13.51
N ARG A 432 9.81 -19.60 12.78
CA ARG A 432 9.19 -19.88 11.46
C ARG A 432 10.20 -20.42 10.45
N TYR A 433 11.42 -19.89 10.45
CA TYR A 433 12.48 -20.35 9.56
C TYR A 433 12.90 -21.79 9.92
N MET A 434 13.06 -22.08 11.21
CA MET A 434 13.33 -23.43 11.69
C MET A 434 12.19 -24.39 11.35
N ASP A 435 10.94 -24.00 11.57
CA ASP A 435 9.76 -24.81 11.24
C ASP A 435 9.70 -25.12 9.74
N SER A 436 10.02 -24.14 8.87
CA SER A 436 10.10 -24.35 7.42
C SER A 436 11.19 -25.35 7.02
N ILE A 437 12.36 -25.29 7.66
CA ILE A 437 13.45 -26.25 7.41
C ILE A 437 13.04 -27.64 7.88
N ILE A 438 12.51 -27.75 9.10
CA ILE A 438 12.06 -29.03 9.69
C ILE A 438 10.96 -29.63 8.81
N TYR A 439 10.02 -28.81 8.33
CA TYR A 439 8.96 -29.23 7.41
C TYR A 439 9.53 -29.76 6.09
N THR A 440 10.45 -29.03 5.47
CA THR A 440 11.07 -29.43 4.18
C THR A 440 11.89 -30.70 4.33
N ALA A 441 12.62 -30.85 5.44
CA ALA A 441 13.38 -32.05 5.75
C ALA A 441 12.46 -33.26 5.97
N TYR A 442 11.34 -33.07 6.67
CA TYR A 442 10.33 -34.11 6.88
C TYR A 442 9.68 -34.56 5.55
N GLU A 443 9.28 -33.60 4.71
CA GLU A 443 8.70 -33.85 3.39
C GLU A 443 9.67 -34.61 2.48
N THR A 444 10.93 -34.16 2.41
CA THR A 444 11.97 -34.82 1.59
C THR A 444 12.26 -36.23 2.10
N GLY A 445 12.33 -36.40 3.42
CA GLY A 445 12.55 -37.70 4.05
C GLY A 445 11.44 -38.69 3.74
N LEU A 446 10.17 -38.26 3.85
CA LEU A 446 9.02 -39.10 3.54
C LEU A 446 8.89 -39.40 2.03
N ALA A 447 9.15 -38.41 1.18
CA ALA A 447 9.12 -38.60 -0.27
C ALA A 447 10.17 -39.61 -0.75
N LEU A 448 11.36 -39.62 -0.14
CA LEU A 448 12.39 -40.60 -0.44
C LEU A 448 11.95 -42.03 -0.05
N ILE A 449 11.36 -42.18 1.15
CA ILE A 449 10.83 -43.47 1.63
C ILE A 449 9.72 -43.96 0.70
N LYS A 450 8.74 -43.10 0.39
CA LYS A 450 7.62 -43.44 -0.48
C LYS A 450 8.06 -43.75 -1.91
N GLY A 451 9.01 -42.98 -2.45
CA GLY A 451 9.56 -43.21 -3.79
C GLY A 451 10.27 -44.56 -3.91
N GLU A 452 11.02 -44.97 -2.88
CA GLU A 452 11.65 -46.29 -2.83
C GLU A 452 10.61 -47.43 -2.78
N GLU A 453 9.57 -47.27 -1.95
CA GLU A 453 8.45 -48.23 -1.86
C GLU A 453 7.67 -48.33 -3.18
N ASP A 454 7.33 -47.19 -3.80
CA ASP A 454 6.59 -47.13 -5.05
C ASP A 454 7.38 -47.75 -6.22
N VAL A 455 8.68 -47.48 -6.31
CA VAL A 455 9.56 -48.11 -7.31
C VAL A 455 9.55 -49.63 -7.09
N ARG A 456 9.73 -50.11 -5.86
CA ARG A 456 9.73 -51.55 -5.56
C ARG A 456 8.42 -52.23 -5.96
N GLU A 457 7.30 -51.60 -5.65
CA GLU A 457 5.97 -52.17 -5.85
C GLU A 457 5.47 -52.04 -7.28
N ASN A 458 5.90 -51.02 -8.03
CA ASN A 458 5.37 -50.72 -9.36
C ASN A 458 6.37 -50.90 -10.53
N ILE A 459 7.66 -51.20 -10.29
CA ILE A 459 8.66 -51.32 -11.38
C ILE A 459 8.23 -52.31 -12.48
N TRP A 460 7.61 -53.43 -12.09
CA TRP A 460 7.12 -54.46 -13.00
C TRP A 460 6.02 -53.99 -13.96
N LYS A 461 5.33 -52.89 -13.64
CA LYS A 461 4.32 -52.30 -14.53
C LYS A 461 4.95 -51.48 -15.66
N THR A 462 6.22 -51.08 -15.50
CA THR A 462 6.86 -50.06 -16.34
C THR A 462 8.01 -50.63 -17.17
N VAL A 463 8.60 -51.74 -16.73
CA VAL A 463 9.79 -52.35 -17.33
C VAL A 463 9.51 -53.83 -17.55
N ASP A 464 10.08 -54.41 -18.61
CA ASP A 464 10.00 -55.84 -18.90
C ASP A 464 10.31 -56.71 -17.68
N GLU A 465 9.61 -57.83 -17.56
CA GLU A 465 9.61 -58.72 -16.38
C GLU A 465 11.03 -59.12 -15.94
N PHE A 466 11.92 -59.42 -16.90
CA PHE A 466 13.32 -59.76 -16.62
C PHE A 466 14.12 -58.59 -16.00
N MET A 467 13.92 -57.37 -16.50
CA MET A 467 14.57 -56.17 -15.94
C MET A 467 13.93 -55.74 -14.63
N ALA A 468 12.61 -55.90 -14.49
CA ALA A 468 11.90 -55.65 -13.25
C ALA A 468 12.39 -56.57 -12.12
N ASP A 469 12.63 -57.85 -12.42
CA ASP A 469 13.21 -58.80 -11.48
C ASP A 469 14.67 -58.46 -11.15
N GLN A 470 15.49 -58.07 -12.13
CA GLN A 470 16.84 -57.58 -11.85
C GLN A 470 16.83 -56.35 -10.95
N ILE A 471 15.96 -55.37 -11.21
CA ILE A 471 15.86 -54.16 -10.40
C ILE A 471 15.27 -54.46 -9.02
N ARG A 472 14.33 -55.41 -8.88
CA ARG A 472 13.83 -55.88 -7.59
C ARG A 472 14.88 -56.62 -6.79
N VAL A 473 15.67 -57.47 -7.42
CA VAL A 473 16.80 -58.17 -6.78
C VAL A 473 17.86 -57.15 -6.39
N HIS A 474 18.23 -56.20 -7.26
CA HIS A 474 19.17 -55.14 -6.91
C HIS A 474 18.65 -54.20 -5.83
N ALA A 475 17.36 -53.83 -5.85
CA ALA A 475 16.74 -53.07 -4.76
C ALA A 475 16.69 -53.89 -3.46
N GLY A 476 16.54 -55.22 -3.56
CA GLY A 476 16.56 -56.16 -2.45
C GLY A 476 17.96 -56.45 -1.90
N GLU A 477 19.01 -56.41 -2.73
CA GLU A 477 20.42 -56.63 -2.37
C GLU A 477 21.06 -55.34 -1.86
N ASN A 478 20.84 -54.21 -2.56
CA ASN A 478 21.19 -52.88 -2.08
C ASN A 478 20.47 -52.57 -0.76
N ARG A 479 19.40 -53.29 -0.41
CA ARG A 479 18.78 -53.22 0.90
C ARG A 479 19.79 -53.49 2.03
N LEU A 480 20.81 -54.33 1.89
CA LEU A 480 21.77 -54.54 2.98
C LEU A 480 22.68 -53.32 3.22
N GLU A 481 22.98 -52.54 2.19
CA GLU A 481 23.81 -51.33 2.27
C GLU A 481 23.00 -50.04 2.46
N LEU A 482 21.79 -49.98 1.91
CA LEU A 482 20.88 -48.84 1.97
C LEU A 482 19.92 -48.90 3.18
N GLN A 483 19.63 -50.09 3.73
CA GLN A 483 18.83 -50.24 4.96
C GLN A 483 19.39 -49.44 6.14
N PRO A 484 20.70 -49.39 6.45
CA PRO A 484 21.15 -48.55 7.55
C PRO A 484 20.79 -47.07 7.30
N PHE A 485 20.89 -46.60 6.05
CA PHE A 485 20.49 -45.23 5.69
C PHE A 485 18.98 -45.03 5.80
N CYS A 486 18.14 -45.84 5.15
CA CYS A 486 16.68 -45.68 5.20
C CYS A 486 16.12 -45.92 6.60
N ARG A 487 16.71 -46.84 7.38
CA ARG A 487 16.34 -47.06 8.79
C ARG A 487 16.77 -45.88 9.67
N GLN A 488 17.92 -45.26 9.39
CA GLN A 488 18.36 -44.05 10.08
C GLN A 488 17.48 -42.87 9.71
N LEU A 489 17.11 -42.72 8.43
CA LEU A 489 16.18 -41.71 7.94
C LEU A 489 14.79 -41.90 8.58
N LEU A 490 14.25 -43.13 8.60
CA LEU A 490 12.99 -43.45 9.25
C LEU A 490 13.04 -43.13 10.75
N ARG A 491 14.14 -43.48 11.43
CA ARG A 491 14.34 -43.10 12.84
C ARG A 491 14.34 -41.59 13.04
N GLN A 492 15.02 -40.84 12.17
CA GLN A 492 15.04 -39.38 12.21
C GLN A 492 13.66 -38.77 11.92
N VAL A 493 12.92 -39.32 10.94
CA VAL A 493 11.55 -38.90 10.63
C VAL A 493 10.61 -39.19 11.81
N VAL A 494 10.75 -40.34 12.47
CA VAL A 494 9.98 -40.69 13.68
C VAL A 494 10.36 -39.80 14.87
N GLU A 495 11.64 -39.46 15.02
CA GLU A 495 12.10 -38.52 16.04
C GLU A 495 11.56 -37.10 15.79
N VAL A 496 11.56 -36.63 14.54
CA VAL A 496 10.91 -35.36 14.17
C VAL A 496 9.41 -35.42 14.43
N HIS A 497 8.77 -36.56 14.17
CA HIS A 497 7.35 -36.76 14.43
C HIS A 497 7.00 -36.63 15.91
N SER A 498 7.81 -37.22 16.80
CA SER A 498 7.58 -37.16 18.25
C SER A 498 7.94 -35.79 18.84
N LYS A 499 8.97 -35.13 18.31
CA LYS A 499 9.45 -33.83 18.81
C LYS A 499 8.63 -32.64 18.30
N TYR A 500 8.07 -32.73 17.09
CA TYR A 500 7.32 -31.67 16.43
C TYR A 500 6.00 -32.19 15.83
N PRO A 501 5.01 -32.59 16.66
CA PRO A 501 3.76 -33.17 16.18
C PRO A 501 2.96 -32.22 15.28
N GLY A 502 2.99 -30.91 15.56
CA GLY A 502 2.29 -29.90 14.76
C GLY A 502 2.76 -29.84 13.29
N VAL A 503 4.07 -29.94 13.06
CA VAL A 503 4.65 -29.99 11.70
C VAL A 503 4.15 -31.23 10.96
N THR A 504 4.06 -32.37 11.65
CA THR A 504 3.61 -33.61 11.01
C THR A 504 2.12 -33.58 10.68
N VAL A 505 1.27 -33.07 11.59
CA VAL A 505 -0.16 -32.93 11.32
C VAL A 505 -0.35 -32.01 10.11
N ALA A 506 0.30 -30.84 10.10
CA ALA A 506 0.25 -29.92 8.96
C ALA A 506 0.72 -30.55 7.64
N PHE A 507 1.77 -31.37 7.69
CA PHE A 507 2.25 -32.10 6.53
C PHE A 507 1.25 -33.15 6.04
N LYS A 508 0.79 -34.05 6.91
CA LYS A 508 -0.17 -35.12 6.56
C LYS A 508 -1.48 -34.55 6.04
N SER A 509 -1.97 -33.49 6.67
CA SER A 509 -3.12 -32.71 6.22
C SER A 509 -2.95 -32.17 4.80
N ARG A 510 -1.80 -31.53 4.51
CA ARG A 510 -1.49 -31.02 3.18
C ARG A 510 -1.39 -32.15 2.16
N GLN A 511 -0.73 -33.25 2.51
CA GLN A 511 -0.55 -34.40 1.64
C GLN A 511 -1.91 -35.02 1.30
N ALA A 512 -2.76 -35.27 2.29
CA ALA A 512 -4.11 -35.77 2.06
C ALA A 512 -4.93 -34.83 1.17
N CYS A 513 -4.89 -33.52 1.43
CA CYS A 513 -5.53 -32.54 0.56
C CYS A 513 -5.01 -32.60 -0.86
N GLN A 514 -3.70 -32.74 -1.06
CA GLN A 514 -3.10 -32.86 -2.39
C GLN A 514 -3.51 -34.16 -3.09
N THR A 515 -3.55 -35.28 -2.37
CA THR A 515 -4.01 -36.57 -2.90
C THR A 515 -5.47 -36.45 -3.35
N ILE A 516 -6.36 -35.97 -2.48
CA ILE A 516 -7.77 -35.74 -2.78
C ILE A 516 -7.91 -34.84 -4.02
N LEU A 517 -7.19 -33.70 -4.06
CA LEU A 517 -7.28 -32.78 -5.20
C LEU A 517 -6.73 -33.37 -6.50
N ASN A 518 -5.66 -34.16 -6.43
CA ASN A 518 -5.10 -34.85 -7.60
C ASN A 518 -6.04 -35.95 -8.11
N ASP A 519 -6.68 -36.69 -7.20
CA ASP A 519 -7.66 -37.71 -7.55
C ASP A 519 -8.90 -37.08 -8.16
N VAL A 520 -9.46 -36.03 -7.53
CA VAL A 520 -10.56 -35.24 -8.11
C VAL A 520 -10.19 -34.75 -9.50
N ARG A 521 -9.00 -34.17 -9.69
CA ARG A 521 -8.53 -33.72 -11.00
C ARG A 521 -8.43 -34.86 -12.01
N ARG A 522 -7.88 -36.01 -11.61
CA ARG A 522 -7.75 -37.18 -12.49
C ARG A 522 -9.11 -37.69 -12.96
N HIS A 523 -10.09 -37.77 -12.06
CA HIS A 523 -11.43 -38.22 -12.41
C HIS A 523 -12.15 -37.20 -13.30
N ILE A 524 -11.96 -35.89 -13.07
CA ILE A 524 -12.46 -34.84 -13.96
C ILE A 524 -11.87 -35.00 -15.38
N ASP A 525 -10.58 -35.32 -15.48
CA ASP A 525 -9.92 -35.60 -16.76
C ASP A 525 -10.45 -36.89 -17.41
N GLU A 526 -10.79 -37.92 -16.61
CA GLU A 526 -11.39 -39.17 -17.11
C GLU A 526 -12.83 -38.97 -17.60
N LEU A 527 -13.64 -38.14 -16.92
CA LEU A 527 -14.99 -37.76 -17.38
C LEU A 527 -14.95 -37.02 -18.73
N LEU A 528 -13.99 -36.12 -18.90
CA LEU A 528 -13.76 -35.45 -20.19
C LEU A 528 -13.38 -36.46 -21.28
N ARG A 529 -12.47 -37.41 -20.98
CA ARG A 529 -12.04 -38.44 -21.94
C ARG A 529 -13.16 -39.37 -22.35
N ASN A 530 -14.07 -39.69 -21.42
CA ASN A 530 -15.22 -40.54 -21.67
C ASN A 530 -16.35 -39.83 -22.42
N GLY A 531 -16.21 -38.52 -22.69
CA GLY A 531 -17.24 -37.70 -23.33
C GLY A 531 -18.46 -37.45 -22.42
N ALA A 532 -18.34 -37.72 -21.13
CA ALA A 532 -19.37 -37.46 -20.13
C ALA A 532 -19.44 -35.97 -19.75
N MET A 533 -18.41 -35.20 -20.10
CA MET A 533 -18.26 -33.79 -19.76
C MET A 533 -17.68 -33.01 -20.93
N ASP A 534 -18.21 -31.81 -21.20
CA ASP A 534 -17.68 -30.94 -22.26
C ASP A 534 -16.43 -30.17 -21.79
N SER A 535 -15.58 -29.80 -22.75
CA SER A 535 -14.37 -28.99 -22.58
C SER A 535 -14.60 -27.65 -21.86
N GLY A 536 -15.76 -27.02 -22.07
CA GLY A 536 -16.13 -25.79 -21.35
C GLY A 536 -16.39 -26.03 -19.86
N GLU A 537 -17.03 -27.14 -19.54
CA GLU A 537 -17.42 -27.57 -18.19
C GLU A 537 -16.18 -28.02 -17.40
N HIS A 538 -15.32 -28.81 -18.05
CA HIS A 538 -14.01 -29.19 -17.55
C HIS A 538 -13.19 -27.98 -17.14
N ARG A 539 -13.14 -26.95 -17.99
CA ARG A 539 -12.44 -25.70 -17.69
C ARG A 539 -13.04 -25.00 -16.48
N LYS A 540 -14.37 -24.92 -16.38
CA LYS A 540 -15.06 -24.30 -15.23
C LYS A 540 -14.74 -25.01 -13.91
N MET A 541 -14.80 -26.34 -13.88
CA MET A 541 -14.48 -27.12 -12.68
C MET A 541 -13.01 -27.04 -12.28
N ILE A 542 -12.08 -27.07 -13.24
CA ILE A 542 -10.64 -26.87 -12.93
C ILE A 542 -10.40 -25.45 -12.39
N THR A 543 -11.18 -24.46 -12.84
CA THR A 543 -11.11 -23.09 -12.33
C THR A 543 -11.91 -22.84 -11.06
N MET A 544 -12.59 -23.83 -10.48
CA MET A 544 -13.31 -23.64 -9.22
C MET A 544 -12.35 -23.17 -8.13
N SER A 545 -12.64 -21.99 -7.58
CA SER A 545 -11.79 -21.38 -6.58
C SER A 545 -11.98 -22.10 -5.25
N ILE A 546 -10.99 -22.87 -4.85
CA ILE A 546 -10.94 -23.43 -3.50
C ILE A 546 -10.51 -22.30 -2.55
N ARG A 547 -11.42 -21.86 -1.66
CA ARG A 547 -11.15 -20.76 -0.73
C ARG A 547 -10.72 -21.32 0.63
N PRO A 548 -9.52 -20.99 1.13
CA PRO A 548 -9.14 -21.36 2.48
C PRO A 548 -9.94 -20.53 3.50
N MET A 549 -10.53 -21.19 4.48
CA MET A 549 -11.26 -20.57 5.60
C MET A 549 -10.80 -21.17 6.93
N SER A 550 -10.85 -20.38 7.99
CA SER A 550 -10.48 -20.79 9.34
C SER A 550 -11.62 -20.51 10.31
N PHE A 551 -12.04 -21.53 11.03
CA PHE A 551 -13.15 -21.49 11.97
C PHE A 551 -12.61 -21.69 13.40
N GLY A 552 -13.04 -20.83 14.32
CA GLY A 552 -12.75 -21.00 15.75
C GLY A 552 -13.59 -22.12 16.38
N PRO A 553 -13.24 -22.61 17.57
CA PRO A 553 -14.07 -23.57 18.31
C PRO A 553 -15.50 -23.05 18.52
N GLY A 554 -16.49 -23.91 18.31
CA GLY A 554 -17.92 -23.62 18.35
C GLY A 554 -18.47 -22.92 17.11
N ALA A 555 -17.64 -22.55 16.13
CA ALA A 555 -18.13 -21.89 14.92
C ALA A 555 -18.84 -22.88 14.01
N GLN A 556 -19.99 -22.47 13.48
CA GLN A 556 -20.73 -23.23 12.48
C GLN A 556 -20.04 -23.11 11.13
N ILE A 557 -19.68 -24.24 10.54
CA ILE A 557 -19.00 -24.35 9.24
C ILE A 557 -20.05 -24.47 8.13
N LEU A 558 -21.01 -25.37 8.31
CA LEU A 558 -22.17 -25.53 7.42
C LEU A 558 -23.43 -25.52 8.29
N PRO A 559 -24.33 -24.55 8.10
CA PRO A 559 -25.62 -24.57 8.77
C PRO A 559 -26.60 -25.55 8.10
N GLU A 560 -27.61 -25.94 8.85
CA GLU A 560 -28.69 -26.79 8.36
C GLU A 560 -29.48 -26.07 7.24
N TYR A 561 -29.85 -26.81 6.20
CA TYR A 561 -30.62 -26.33 5.04
C TYR A 561 -30.00 -25.20 4.19
N GLU A 562 -28.70 -24.93 4.30
CA GLU A 562 -28.02 -24.07 3.32
C GLU A 562 -27.63 -24.83 2.04
N ASP A 563 -27.46 -24.06 0.97
CA ASP A 563 -27.10 -24.56 -0.36
C ASP A 563 -25.79 -25.36 -0.35
N THR A 564 -25.62 -26.19 -1.37
CA THR A 564 -24.57 -27.21 -1.48
C THR A 564 -23.13 -26.67 -1.51
N HIS A 565 -22.43 -26.77 -0.38
CA HIS A 565 -20.98 -26.53 -0.27
C HIS A 565 -20.22 -27.82 0.04
N ILE A 566 -19.16 -28.13 -0.71
CA ILE A 566 -18.18 -29.15 -0.27
C ILE A 566 -17.11 -28.45 0.54
N VAL A 567 -16.92 -28.92 1.75
CA VAL A 567 -15.92 -28.42 2.68
C VAL A 567 -14.89 -29.51 2.92
N VAL A 568 -13.66 -29.28 2.45
CA VAL A 568 -12.53 -30.16 2.76
C VAL A 568 -11.89 -29.67 4.05
N THR A 569 -12.06 -30.44 5.12
CA THR A 569 -11.40 -30.15 6.40
C THR A 569 -9.92 -30.47 6.26
N THR A 570 -9.07 -29.49 6.59
CA THR A 570 -7.61 -29.64 6.49
C THR A 570 -6.97 -29.83 7.85
N SER A 571 -7.53 -29.28 8.92
CA SER A 571 -7.06 -29.51 10.29
C SER A 571 -8.20 -29.37 11.29
N GLY A 572 -8.08 -30.01 12.45
CA GLY A 572 -9.05 -29.91 13.54
C GLY A 572 -10.05 -31.08 13.57
N ILE A 573 -11.03 -30.96 14.46
CA ILE A 573 -12.13 -31.90 14.67
C ILE A 573 -13.41 -31.15 14.40
N VAL A 574 -14.26 -31.76 13.58
CA VAL A 574 -15.56 -31.23 13.20
C VAL A 574 -16.63 -32.14 13.77
N LYS A 575 -17.65 -31.56 14.37
CA LYS A 575 -18.84 -32.25 14.86
C LYS A 575 -19.94 -32.09 13.83
N VAL A 576 -20.54 -33.20 13.40
CA VAL A 576 -21.71 -33.23 12.53
C VAL A 576 -22.88 -33.71 13.37
N CYS A 577 -23.94 -32.91 13.47
CA CYS A 577 -25.15 -33.31 14.18
C CYS A 577 -26.42 -32.91 13.43
N GLY A 578 -27.49 -33.67 13.64
CA GLY A 578 -28.79 -33.41 13.04
C GLY A 578 -29.86 -34.34 13.60
N GLU A 579 -31.12 -34.08 13.28
CA GLU A 579 -32.24 -34.92 13.71
C GLU A 579 -32.76 -35.74 12.52
N VAL A 580 -32.65 -37.07 12.64
CA VAL A 580 -33.21 -38.01 11.67
C VAL A 580 -34.70 -38.12 11.95
N THR A 581 -35.50 -37.31 11.28
CA THR A 581 -36.95 -37.47 11.28
C THR A 581 -37.36 -38.27 10.04
N ASP A 582 -38.14 -39.34 10.23
CA ASP A 582 -38.64 -40.26 9.18
C ASP A 582 -39.42 -39.58 8.04
N ASN A 583 -39.62 -38.26 8.09
CA ASN A 583 -40.48 -37.50 7.18
C ASN A 583 -39.73 -36.46 6.33
N ALA A 584 -38.41 -36.31 6.44
CA ALA A 584 -37.66 -35.26 5.75
C ALA A 584 -37.34 -35.62 4.29
N HIS A 585 -38.31 -35.47 3.38
CA HIS A 585 -38.17 -35.21 1.92
C HIS A 585 -37.09 -35.94 1.07
N GLY A 586 -36.45 -37.01 1.56
CA GLY A 586 -35.29 -37.62 0.87
C GLY A 586 -33.94 -36.96 1.22
N ALA A 587 -33.91 -36.03 2.17
CA ALA A 587 -32.70 -35.36 2.59
C ALA A 587 -31.76 -36.29 3.36
N LEU A 588 -30.49 -36.31 2.96
CA LEU A 588 -29.46 -37.16 3.54
C LEU A 588 -28.53 -36.34 4.46
N PRO A 589 -28.00 -36.97 5.51
CA PRO A 589 -27.08 -36.31 6.42
C PRO A 589 -25.71 -36.12 5.76
N ASN A 590 -24.99 -35.02 6.02
CA ASN A 590 -23.60 -34.89 5.57
C ASN A 590 -22.61 -35.57 6.54
N SER A 591 -22.76 -36.88 6.75
CA SER A 591 -21.79 -37.70 7.49
C SER A 591 -21.38 -38.91 6.65
N ALA A 592 -20.08 -39.23 6.68
CA ALA A 592 -19.54 -40.47 6.13
C ALA A 592 -19.81 -41.69 7.03
N SER A 593 -20.36 -41.48 8.23
CA SER A 593 -20.61 -42.52 9.20
C SER A 593 -21.89 -43.28 8.88
N PHE A 594 -21.72 -44.59 8.67
CA PHE A 594 -22.84 -45.53 8.55
C PHE A 594 -23.73 -45.58 9.81
N MET A 595 -23.27 -45.03 10.95
CA MET A 595 -24.05 -45.01 12.20
C MET A 595 -25.37 -44.27 12.06
N TYR A 596 -25.46 -43.31 11.14
CA TYR A 596 -26.71 -42.63 10.82
C TYR A 596 -27.85 -43.59 10.45
N PHE A 597 -27.57 -44.61 9.64
CA PHE A 597 -28.60 -45.56 9.20
C PHE A 597 -29.17 -46.41 10.34
N TYR A 598 -28.56 -46.35 11.53
CA TYR A 598 -28.96 -47.10 12.71
C TYR A 598 -29.49 -46.23 13.84
N SER A 599 -29.49 -44.91 13.68
CA SER A 599 -29.97 -43.97 14.70
C SER A 599 -31.36 -43.46 14.34
N ASP A 600 -32.39 -43.95 15.05
CA ASP A 600 -33.71 -43.31 15.06
C ASP A 600 -33.63 -42.04 15.94
N GLY A 601 -33.73 -40.85 15.34
CA GLY A 601 -33.74 -39.56 16.06
C GLY A 601 -32.45 -38.74 15.92
N TYR A 602 -32.01 -38.09 16.99
CA TYR A 602 -30.82 -37.21 16.94
C TYR A 602 -29.54 -38.02 16.75
N PHE A 603 -28.75 -37.66 15.73
CA PHE A 603 -27.44 -38.25 15.47
C PHE A 603 -26.34 -37.21 15.68
N GLU A 604 -25.18 -37.71 16.09
CA GLU A 604 -23.98 -36.92 16.32
C GLU A 604 -22.75 -37.74 15.95
N ASP A 605 -21.87 -37.15 15.15
CA ASP A 605 -20.66 -37.78 14.65
C ASP A 605 -19.48 -36.80 14.68
N TYR A 606 -18.27 -37.35 14.83
CA TYR A 606 -17.04 -36.57 14.95
C TYR A 606 -16.07 -36.95 13.85
N ILE A 607 -15.81 -35.98 12.97
CA ILE A 607 -14.94 -36.13 11.81
C ILE A 607 -13.58 -35.52 12.13
N LEU A 608 -12.53 -36.34 11.97
CA LEU A 608 -11.14 -35.95 12.16
C LEU A 608 -10.55 -35.51 10.82
N ALA A 609 -10.01 -34.30 10.76
CA ALA A 609 -9.32 -33.84 9.56
C ALA A 609 -8.07 -34.71 9.28
N PRO A 610 -7.74 -34.94 8.00
CA PRO A 610 -8.40 -34.40 6.81
C PRO A 610 -9.56 -35.28 6.34
N ASP A 611 -10.71 -34.66 6.10
CA ASP A 611 -11.91 -35.34 5.59
C ASP A 611 -12.83 -34.37 4.84
N ILE A 612 -13.82 -34.88 4.10
CA ILE A 612 -14.73 -34.11 3.27
C ILE A 612 -16.13 -34.15 3.87
N VAL A 613 -16.74 -32.97 4.00
CA VAL A 613 -18.13 -32.79 4.44
C VAL A 613 -18.89 -32.06 3.33
N GLY A 614 -20.19 -32.31 3.15
CA GLY A 614 -20.96 -31.63 2.09
C GLY A 614 -21.24 -32.46 0.83
N THR A 615 -20.77 -33.71 0.79
CA THR A 615 -20.78 -34.53 -0.44
C THR A 615 -22.17 -35.04 -0.76
N LEU A 616 -22.95 -35.44 0.25
CA LEU A 616 -24.24 -36.07 0.04
C LEU A 616 -25.27 -35.08 -0.47
N SER A 617 -25.28 -33.85 0.05
CA SER A 617 -26.19 -32.79 -0.43
C SER A 617 -26.04 -32.50 -1.92
N ILE A 618 -24.83 -32.66 -2.48
CA ILE A 618 -24.59 -32.47 -3.92
C ILE A 618 -25.04 -33.67 -4.74
N VAL A 619 -24.81 -34.87 -4.22
CA VAL A 619 -25.16 -36.11 -4.93
C VAL A 619 -26.68 -36.30 -4.97
N SER A 620 -27.39 -35.90 -3.92
CA SER A 620 -28.85 -36.03 -3.86
C SER A 620 -29.61 -34.82 -4.42
N ASP A 621 -28.95 -33.68 -4.64
CA ASP A 621 -29.60 -32.38 -4.91
C ASP A 621 -30.63 -32.01 -3.83
N GLU A 622 -30.38 -32.46 -2.59
CA GLU A 622 -31.26 -32.22 -1.45
C GLU A 622 -30.49 -31.41 -0.39
N PRO A 623 -31.16 -30.51 0.34
CA PRO A 623 -30.53 -29.71 1.37
C PRO A 623 -29.98 -30.59 2.51
N CYS A 624 -28.86 -30.15 3.08
CA CYS A 624 -28.23 -30.85 4.19
C CYS A 624 -29.04 -30.70 5.48
N VAL A 625 -29.52 -31.81 6.05
CA VAL A 625 -30.24 -31.86 7.35
C VAL A 625 -29.32 -31.86 8.57
N THR A 626 -28.05 -31.49 8.39
CA THR A 626 -27.03 -31.61 9.42
C THR A 626 -26.27 -30.33 9.56
N THR A 627 -26.04 -29.93 10.80
CA THR A 627 -25.17 -28.84 11.14
C THR A 627 -23.75 -29.36 11.37
N VAL A 628 -22.78 -28.65 10.79
CA VAL A 628 -21.36 -28.96 10.89
C VAL A 628 -20.70 -27.88 11.73
N THR A 629 -20.22 -28.19 12.93
CA THR A 629 -19.56 -27.25 13.84
C THR A 629 -18.09 -27.59 14.05
N ALA A 630 -17.26 -26.56 14.16
CA ALA A 630 -15.84 -26.70 14.48
C ALA A 630 -15.67 -26.95 15.97
N GLU A 631 -15.30 -28.16 16.40
CA GLU A 631 -15.14 -28.47 17.82
C GLU A 631 -13.78 -28.05 18.38
N THR A 632 -12.82 -27.89 17.48
CA THR A 632 -11.53 -27.24 17.74
C THR A 632 -11.33 -26.11 16.73
N ALA A 633 -10.16 -25.46 16.72
CA ALA A 633 -9.85 -24.56 15.62
C ALA A 633 -9.67 -25.38 14.33
N VAL A 634 -10.56 -25.18 13.37
CA VAL A 634 -10.62 -25.96 12.13
C VAL A 634 -10.21 -25.07 10.95
N ASN A 635 -9.30 -25.56 10.13
CA ASN A 635 -9.01 -24.94 8.83
C ASN A 635 -9.69 -25.77 7.77
N VAL A 636 -10.48 -25.14 6.93
CA VAL A 636 -11.17 -25.80 5.83
C VAL A 636 -10.82 -25.15 4.50
N ARG A 637 -11.06 -25.90 3.44
CA ARG A 637 -11.06 -25.42 2.08
C ARG A 637 -12.46 -25.59 1.53
N ASP A 638 -13.16 -24.47 1.42
CA ASP A 638 -14.51 -24.43 0.89
C ASP A 638 -14.44 -24.33 -0.62
N THR A 639 -15.15 -25.25 -1.25
CA THR A 639 -15.47 -25.21 -2.66
C THR A 639 -16.93 -24.85 -2.78
N CYS A 640 -17.18 -23.58 -3.12
CA CYS A 640 -18.46 -23.15 -3.66
C CYS A 640 -18.67 -23.89 -4.98
N VAL A 641 -19.38 -25.01 -4.93
CA VAL A 641 -19.89 -25.68 -6.12
C VAL A 641 -21.07 -24.84 -6.60
N PRO A 642 -21.04 -24.25 -7.81
CA PRO A 642 -22.18 -23.49 -8.31
C PRO A 642 -23.42 -24.39 -8.29
N SER A 643 -24.58 -23.89 -7.87
CA SER A 643 -25.83 -24.66 -7.88
C SER A 643 -26.15 -25.22 -9.27
N ASP A 644 -25.77 -24.53 -10.34
CA ASP A 644 -25.86 -25.02 -11.72
C ASP A 644 -25.10 -26.35 -11.92
N ALA A 645 -24.06 -26.62 -11.11
CA ALA A 645 -23.29 -27.87 -11.12
C ALA A 645 -24.16 -29.09 -10.79
N ALA A 646 -25.23 -28.94 -10.00
CA ALA A 646 -26.21 -29.98 -9.66
C ALA A 646 -26.77 -30.69 -10.91
N ALA A 647 -27.10 -29.91 -11.94
CA ALA A 647 -27.59 -30.43 -13.23
C ALA A 647 -26.54 -31.27 -13.99
N TYR A 648 -25.26 -31.15 -13.65
CA TYR A 648 -24.18 -31.97 -14.22
C TYR A 648 -24.07 -33.31 -13.47
N PHE A 649 -24.42 -33.35 -12.18
CA PHE A 649 -24.39 -34.56 -11.34
C PHE A 649 -25.55 -35.52 -11.67
N GLU A 650 -26.70 -35.03 -12.13
CA GLU A 650 -27.83 -35.86 -12.61
C GLU A 650 -27.47 -36.78 -13.79
N ARG A 651 -26.47 -36.42 -14.60
CA ARG A 651 -26.09 -37.19 -15.81
C ARG A 651 -25.20 -38.40 -15.51
N ALA A 652 -24.56 -38.47 -14.34
CA ALA A 652 -23.67 -39.57 -13.96
C ALA A 652 -23.65 -39.88 -12.44
N PRO A 653 -24.82 -40.07 -11.78
CA PRO A 653 -24.90 -40.19 -10.32
C PRO A 653 -24.14 -41.40 -9.75
N PHE A 654 -24.08 -42.51 -10.49
CA PHE A 654 -23.40 -43.74 -10.06
C PHE A 654 -21.86 -43.68 -10.11
N GLN A 655 -21.27 -42.83 -10.97
CA GLN A 655 -19.82 -42.66 -11.02
C GLN A 655 -19.31 -41.74 -9.91
N LEU A 656 -20.20 -40.91 -9.33
CA LEU A 656 -19.91 -40.01 -8.22
C LEU A 656 -20.13 -40.60 -6.83
N LEU A 657 -21.02 -41.58 -6.66
CA LEU A 657 -21.03 -42.40 -5.44
C LEU A 657 -19.69 -43.13 -5.25
N PHE A 658 -19.01 -43.51 -6.33
CA PHE A 658 -17.64 -44.04 -6.29
C PHE A 658 -16.57 -42.97 -5.95
N PHE A 659 -16.88 -41.69 -6.15
CA PHE A 659 -16.00 -40.52 -6.00
C PHE A 659 -15.81 -40.10 -4.53
N PHE A 660 -16.70 -40.54 -3.62
CA PHE A 660 -16.68 -40.17 -2.20
C PHE A 660 -16.77 -41.36 -1.20
N SER A 661 -16.98 -42.59 -1.67
CA SER A 661 -17.19 -43.77 -0.78
C SER A 661 -15.95 -44.64 -0.52
N PHE A 662 -14.76 -44.27 -1.01
CA PHE A 662 -13.52 -44.97 -0.64
C PHE A 662 -12.51 -44.00 0.01
N PRO A 663 -12.10 -44.25 1.27
CA PRO A 663 -11.11 -43.45 1.98
C PRO A 663 -9.69 -43.63 1.45
#